data_AF-A0A2M7UF41-F1
#
_entry.id   AF-A0A2M7UF41-F1
#
_cell.length_a   1.000
_cell.length_b   1.000
_cell.length_c   1.000
_cell.angle_alpha   90.00
_cell.angle_beta   90.00
_cell.angle_gamma   90.00
#
_symmetry.space_group_name_H-M   'P 1'
#
loop_
_entity.id
_entity.type
_entity.pdbx_description
1 polymer ?
#
loop_
_entity_poly.entity_id
_entity_poly.type
_entity_poly.pdbx_seq_one_letter_code
_entity_poly.pdbx_strand_id
1 'polypeptide(L)'
;MPEKKLGFSQIRKRDGRIVDFNQDKITEAIFKALSAKGKEDGKIAQNISDRVVAILDKNFKNKIPTVEQIQDAVVESLSEGRYKDIAEAYTLYRLKRKEIRDAKWWLLSQDIKTKLTPNALKVLESRYLRKDEQGKIIETPQQLFQRVAANIASAERFFNPSISDDDLFDIGKGFYQIMASLEFLPNSPTLMNAGAILQQLSACFVLPVGDSMEEIFEAVKNTALIHQTGGGTGFSFSRLRPKGDIVKSTQGQASGPLSFMTVFNSATEVIKQGGKRRGANMGILRVDHPDIIEFITAKIEEGTLNNFNISVAITDEFMEAVRKKREYALVNPRDGRIVKKIDANEIFNLIVDYAWENGEPGVIFIDRINQYNPTPKLGEIEATNPCGEQPLLGFESCNLGSINLSKMIEKKKKKWAVDWAKLKKTVQTAVHFLDNVIEVNLYPLEKIKDLTKANRKIGLGVMGWADMLLRLNIPYNSARAINLAEKIMAFIQQESKDASAKLAEERDVFPNFKDSIYNQKGKLRLRNATTTTIAPTGTISIIVGCSSSIEPLFAVSFIRRHVLDGKEMVEVNPIFEEVAKEKGFWSKKLVEDISVKGGVQEVKEVPADFRRVFVTALDISPEYHIKMQAAFQKYVDNAVSKTINFPFSASKEDVKKAYLMAYKLGCKGVTLYRNDSRKQQVLNIKGKEQKGLPVREKKFIEEKEVSPELRDPSPDIPDLPPGSCPTCNI
;
A
#
# COMPACT_ATOMS: atom_id res chain seq x y z
N MET A 1 29.10 -43.54 14.77
CA MET A 1 29.68 -42.36 15.44
C MET A 1 28.52 -41.49 15.88
N PRO A 2 28.53 -40.90 17.10
CA PRO A 2 27.47 -39.98 17.51
C PRO A 2 27.45 -38.79 16.53
N GLU A 3 26.26 -38.41 16.04
CA GLU A 3 26.07 -37.26 15.16
C GLU A 3 26.68 -36.02 15.81
N LYS A 4 27.77 -35.53 15.23
CA LYS A 4 28.43 -34.32 15.70
C LYS A 4 27.46 -33.16 15.46
N LYS A 5 26.93 -32.58 16.54
CA LYS A 5 25.95 -31.50 16.47
C LYS A 5 26.60 -30.27 15.86
N LEU A 6 26.25 -29.98 14.60
CA LEU A 6 26.73 -28.81 13.87
C LEU A 6 26.30 -27.52 14.58
N GLY A 7 27.17 -26.53 14.61
CA GLY A 7 26.95 -25.17 15.10
C GLY A 7 26.03 -24.32 14.21
N PHE A 8 25.56 -24.88 13.09
CA PHE A 8 24.52 -24.32 12.22
C PHE A 8 23.58 -25.45 11.78
N SER A 9 22.29 -25.15 11.64
CA SER A 9 21.28 -26.12 11.18
C SER A 9 20.53 -25.64 9.94
N GLN A 10 20.72 -24.38 9.54
CA GLN A 10 19.96 -23.74 8.46
C GLN A 10 20.88 -22.99 7.51
N ILE A 11 20.42 -22.77 6.28
CA ILE A 11 21.12 -22.01 5.24
C ILE A 11 20.19 -20.97 4.61
N ARG A 12 20.75 -19.85 4.15
CA ARG A 12 20.04 -18.81 3.40
C ARG A 12 20.22 -19.01 1.90
N LYS A 13 19.14 -19.34 1.20
CA LYS A 13 19.09 -19.48 -0.26
C LYS A 13 19.24 -18.13 -0.97
N ARG A 14 19.55 -18.14 -2.28
CA ARG A 14 19.71 -16.94 -3.12
C ARG A 14 18.44 -16.08 -3.21
N ASP A 15 17.30 -16.69 -2.98
CA ASP A 15 15.98 -16.06 -2.91
C ASP A 15 15.65 -15.50 -1.51
N GLY A 16 16.59 -15.62 -0.55
CA GLY A 16 16.45 -15.15 0.82
C GLY A 16 15.84 -16.17 1.79
N ARG A 17 15.34 -17.32 1.30
CA ARG A 17 14.72 -18.34 2.17
C ARG A 17 15.72 -18.96 3.13
N ILE A 18 15.31 -19.17 4.37
CA ILE A 18 16.05 -19.97 5.35
C ILE A 18 15.47 -21.39 5.30
N VAL A 19 16.31 -22.37 4.98
CA VAL A 19 15.92 -23.79 4.91
C VAL A 19 16.92 -24.64 5.69
N ASP A 20 16.50 -25.83 6.11
CA ASP A 20 17.40 -26.74 6.81
C ASP A 20 18.58 -27.13 5.93
N PHE A 21 19.73 -27.25 6.58
CA PHE A 21 20.94 -27.70 5.93
C PHE A 21 20.80 -29.17 5.52
N ASN A 22 21.03 -29.46 4.24
CA ASN A 22 21.09 -30.82 3.72
C ASN A 22 22.43 -30.98 3.00
N GLN A 23 23.28 -31.86 3.54
CA GLN A 23 24.61 -32.13 3.04
C GLN A 23 24.58 -32.86 1.68
N ASP A 24 23.61 -33.73 1.43
CA ASP A 24 23.50 -34.51 0.19
C ASP A 24 23.46 -33.61 -1.05
N LYS A 25 22.85 -32.42 -0.94
CA LYS A 25 22.83 -31.43 -2.03
C LYS A 25 24.22 -30.92 -2.40
N ILE A 26 25.14 -30.85 -1.44
CA ILE A 26 26.53 -30.49 -1.67
C ILE A 26 27.26 -31.67 -2.31
N THR A 27 27.06 -32.88 -1.76
CA THR A 27 27.62 -34.12 -2.32
C THR A 27 27.20 -34.32 -3.77
N GLU A 28 25.93 -34.17 -4.12
CA GLU A 28 25.42 -34.27 -5.50
C GLU A 28 26.03 -33.21 -6.43
N ALA A 29 26.17 -31.97 -5.96
CA ALA A 29 26.75 -30.89 -6.77
C ALA A 29 28.24 -31.15 -7.06
N ILE A 30 28.98 -31.64 -6.07
CA ILE A 30 30.38 -32.05 -6.23
C ILE A 30 30.47 -33.27 -7.16
N PHE A 31 29.60 -34.27 -6.97
CA PHE A 31 29.55 -35.46 -7.82
C PHE A 31 29.29 -35.12 -9.30
N LYS A 32 28.36 -34.19 -9.58
CA LYS A 32 28.11 -33.70 -10.96
C LYS A 32 29.34 -33.02 -11.55
N ALA A 33 30.08 -32.23 -10.77
CA ALA A 33 31.30 -31.59 -11.23
C ALA A 33 32.46 -32.59 -11.47
N LEU A 34 32.56 -33.61 -10.62
CA LEU A 34 33.49 -34.74 -10.78
C LEU A 34 33.17 -35.57 -12.03
N SER A 35 31.89 -35.86 -12.26
CA SER A 35 31.40 -36.58 -13.44
C SER A 35 31.69 -35.83 -14.75
N ALA A 36 31.55 -34.49 -14.74
CA ALA A 36 31.89 -33.64 -15.88
C ALA A 36 33.39 -33.68 -16.27
N LYS A 37 34.25 -34.24 -15.43
CA LYS A 37 35.68 -34.47 -15.69
C LYS A 37 36.05 -35.96 -15.79
N GLY A 38 35.06 -36.84 -15.89
CA GLY A 38 35.26 -38.29 -16.01
C GLY A 38 35.74 -38.98 -14.73
N LYS A 39 35.57 -38.35 -13.56
CA LYS A 39 35.95 -38.90 -12.25
C LYS A 39 34.70 -39.25 -11.44
N GLU A 40 33.90 -40.21 -11.89
CA GLU A 40 32.67 -40.63 -11.18
C GLU A 40 32.99 -41.42 -9.90
N ASP A 41 33.30 -40.72 -8.81
CA ASP A 41 33.57 -41.33 -7.50
C ASP A 41 32.74 -40.65 -6.40
N GLY A 42 31.71 -41.38 -5.94
CA GLY A 42 30.83 -40.94 -4.86
C GLY A 42 31.53 -40.83 -3.49
N LYS A 43 32.59 -41.62 -3.23
CA LYS A 43 33.36 -41.52 -1.98
C LYS A 43 34.19 -40.26 -1.95
N ILE A 44 34.76 -39.86 -3.09
CA ILE A 44 35.47 -38.59 -3.21
C ILE A 44 34.51 -37.42 -3.01
N ALA A 45 33.32 -37.46 -3.63
CA ALA A 45 32.29 -36.43 -3.46
C ALA A 45 31.88 -36.27 -1.98
N GLN A 46 31.66 -37.39 -1.28
CA GLN A 46 31.29 -37.38 0.14
C GLN A 46 32.41 -36.80 1.01
N ASN A 47 33.66 -37.24 0.81
CA ASN A 47 34.81 -36.74 1.57
C ASN A 47 35.03 -35.23 1.40
N ILE A 48 34.81 -34.70 0.20
CA ILE A 48 34.89 -33.25 -0.06
C ILE A 48 33.72 -32.55 0.63
N SER A 49 32.51 -33.10 0.55
CA SER A 49 31.36 -32.53 1.24
C SER A 49 31.56 -32.48 2.76
N ASP A 50 32.15 -33.51 3.37
CA ASP A 50 32.44 -33.53 4.81
C ASP A 50 33.41 -32.39 5.21
N ARG A 51 34.39 -32.08 4.36
CA ARG A 51 35.31 -30.93 4.55
C ARG A 51 34.57 -29.60 4.46
N VAL A 52 33.68 -29.45 3.48
CA VAL A 52 32.84 -28.26 3.33
C VAL A 52 32.02 -28.04 4.60
N VAL A 53 31.41 -29.10 5.13
CA VAL A 53 30.64 -29.01 6.39
C VAL A 53 31.53 -28.57 7.54
N ALA A 54 32.76 -29.09 7.65
CA ALA A 54 33.70 -28.68 8.69
C ALA A 54 34.12 -27.20 8.59
N ILE A 55 34.34 -26.69 7.36
CA ILE A 55 34.64 -25.26 7.11
C ILE A 55 33.46 -24.40 7.52
N LEU A 56 32.24 -24.80 7.12
CA LEU A 56 31.02 -24.07 7.46
C LEU A 56 30.76 -24.07 8.97
N ASP A 57 30.96 -25.21 9.64
CA ASP A 57 30.78 -25.36 11.08
C ASP A 57 31.72 -24.44 11.87
N LYS A 58 32.97 -24.32 11.41
CA LYS A 58 33.97 -23.41 11.98
C LYS A 58 33.61 -21.93 11.75
N ASN A 59 33.21 -21.57 10.53
CA ASN A 59 33.04 -20.17 10.12
C ASN A 59 31.67 -19.59 10.50
N PHE A 60 30.65 -20.43 10.67
CA PHE A 60 29.25 -20.02 10.84
C PHE A 60 28.61 -20.56 12.12
N LYS A 61 29.40 -20.78 13.18
CA LYS A 61 28.86 -21.13 14.50
C LYS A 61 27.82 -20.09 14.95
N ASN A 62 26.58 -20.53 15.18
CA ASN A 62 25.40 -19.70 15.49
C ASN A 62 25.03 -18.64 14.42
N LYS A 63 25.46 -18.83 13.17
CA LYS A 63 25.11 -17.97 12.02
C LYS A 63 24.53 -18.83 10.89
N ILE A 64 23.71 -18.21 10.03
CA ILE A 64 23.09 -18.89 8.89
C ILE A 64 23.92 -18.61 7.63
N PRO A 65 24.72 -19.56 7.12
CA PRO A 65 25.49 -19.36 5.90
C PRO A 65 24.59 -19.19 4.67
N THR A 66 25.01 -18.34 3.74
CA THR A 66 24.36 -18.16 2.44
C THR A 66 24.79 -19.22 1.43
N VAL A 67 24.00 -19.43 0.37
CA VAL A 67 24.38 -20.33 -0.74
C VAL A 67 25.71 -19.94 -1.36
N GLU A 68 26.03 -18.65 -1.52
CA GLU A 68 27.33 -18.25 -2.06
C GLU A 68 28.46 -18.64 -1.12
N GLN A 69 28.32 -18.42 0.19
CA GLN A 69 29.32 -18.83 1.18
C GLN A 69 29.52 -20.35 1.22
N ILE A 70 28.46 -21.13 1.01
CA ILE A 70 28.57 -22.59 0.86
C ILE A 70 29.33 -22.93 -0.42
N GLN A 71 29.03 -22.26 -1.54
CA GLN A 71 29.75 -22.47 -2.79
C GLN A 71 31.23 -22.05 -2.68
N ASP A 72 31.53 -21.00 -1.93
CA ASP A 72 32.90 -20.55 -1.68
C ASP A 72 33.64 -21.57 -0.81
N ALA A 73 32.99 -22.15 0.21
CA ALA A 73 33.55 -23.25 1.00
C ALA A 73 33.76 -24.54 0.18
N VAL A 74 32.91 -24.82 -0.82
CA VAL A 74 33.13 -25.91 -1.80
C VAL A 74 34.37 -25.63 -2.65
N VAL A 75 34.52 -24.41 -3.15
CA VAL A 75 35.70 -24.02 -3.94
C VAL A 75 36.96 -24.10 -3.08
N GLU A 76 36.92 -23.61 -1.84
CA GLU A 76 38.03 -23.71 -0.86
C GLU A 76 38.42 -25.17 -0.62
N SER A 77 37.44 -26.03 -0.35
CA SER A 77 37.67 -27.47 -0.11
C SER A 77 38.24 -28.22 -1.31
N LEU A 78 37.94 -27.77 -2.53
CA LEU A 78 38.46 -28.33 -3.79
C LEU A 78 39.83 -27.72 -4.17
N SER A 79 40.14 -26.51 -3.69
CA SER A 79 41.37 -25.78 -4.01
C SER A 79 42.57 -26.27 -3.21
N GLU A 80 42.33 -26.93 -2.06
CA GLU A 80 43.38 -27.56 -1.25
C GLU A 80 43.73 -28.97 -1.76
N GLY A 81 44.86 -29.09 -2.46
CA GLY A 81 45.49 -30.37 -2.81
C GLY A 81 45.18 -30.89 -4.23
N ARG A 82 44.85 -32.18 -4.35
CA ARG A 82 44.80 -32.96 -5.61
C ARG A 82 43.59 -32.69 -6.53
N TYR A 83 42.70 -31.76 -6.19
CA TYR A 83 41.41 -31.53 -6.87
C TYR A 83 41.26 -30.15 -7.51
N LYS A 84 42.39 -29.45 -7.75
CA LYS A 84 42.42 -28.10 -8.32
C LYS A 84 41.74 -28.02 -9.69
N ASP A 85 41.90 -29.05 -10.51
CA ASP A 85 41.23 -29.24 -11.80
C ASP A 85 39.69 -29.32 -11.69
N ILE A 86 39.20 -29.85 -10.58
CA ILE A 86 37.77 -29.94 -10.27
C ILE A 86 37.25 -28.63 -9.67
N ALA A 87 38.05 -27.92 -8.87
CA ALA A 87 37.73 -26.58 -8.38
C ALA A 87 37.48 -25.61 -9.55
N GLU A 88 38.35 -25.67 -10.57
CA GLU A 88 38.21 -24.90 -11.81
C GLU A 88 36.96 -25.31 -12.59
N ALA A 89 36.67 -26.61 -12.72
CA ALA A 89 35.48 -27.11 -13.41
C ALA A 89 34.18 -26.70 -12.71
N TYR A 90 34.14 -26.79 -11.37
CA TYR A 90 33.01 -26.38 -10.55
C TYR A 90 32.78 -24.87 -10.62
N THR A 91 33.86 -24.07 -10.55
CA THR A 91 33.81 -22.61 -10.72
C THR A 91 33.32 -22.24 -12.12
N LEU A 92 33.83 -22.90 -13.16
CA LEU A 92 33.39 -22.68 -14.54
C LEU A 92 31.92 -23.08 -14.74
N TYR A 93 31.46 -24.17 -14.14
CA TYR A 93 30.05 -24.57 -14.16
C TYR A 93 29.14 -23.53 -13.48
N ARG A 94 29.56 -23.01 -12.30
CA ARG A 94 28.86 -21.93 -11.58
C ARG A 94 28.79 -20.66 -12.44
N LEU A 95 29.91 -20.26 -13.06
CA LEU A 95 29.98 -19.12 -13.96
C LEU A 95 29.08 -19.32 -15.18
N LYS A 96 29.18 -20.44 -15.89
CA LYS A 96 28.31 -20.74 -17.05
C LYS A 96 26.82 -20.71 -16.70
N ARG A 97 26.40 -21.28 -15.56
CA ARG A 97 24.99 -21.23 -15.13
C ARG A 97 24.54 -19.82 -14.75
N LYS A 98 25.44 -18.97 -14.26
CA LYS A 98 25.17 -17.55 -14.05
C LYS A 98 25.06 -16.82 -15.38
N GLU A 99 26.04 -16.98 -16.27
CA GLU A 99 26.07 -16.40 -17.61
C GLU A 99 24.83 -16.76 -18.43
N ILE A 100 24.38 -18.02 -18.42
CA ILE A 100 23.16 -18.44 -19.12
C ILE A 100 21.92 -17.70 -18.58
N ARG A 101 21.79 -17.56 -17.25
CA ARG A 101 20.66 -16.84 -16.65
C ARG A 101 20.72 -15.35 -16.98
N ASP A 102 21.89 -14.74 -16.86
CA ASP A 102 22.11 -13.33 -17.17
C ASP A 102 21.85 -13.07 -18.66
N ALA A 103 22.27 -13.98 -19.55
CA ALA A 103 22.00 -13.93 -20.98
C ALA A 103 20.50 -14.06 -21.30
N LYS A 104 19.78 -14.98 -20.65
CA LYS A 104 18.31 -15.12 -20.82
C LYS A 104 17.58 -13.83 -20.45
N TRP A 105 17.93 -13.22 -19.32
CA TRP A 105 17.35 -11.94 -18.89
C TRP A 105 17.76 -10.77 -19.79
N TRP A 106 19.00 -10.75 -20.25
CA TRP A 106 19.51 -9.74 -21.17
C TRP A 106 18.78 -9.80 -22.53
N LEU A 107 18.61 -10.99 -23.11
CA LEU A 107 17.84 -11.20 -24.35
C LEU A 107 16.41 -10.68 -24.19
N LEU A 108 15.74 -11.05 -23.09
CA LEU A 108 14.37 -10.58 -22.82
C LEU A 108 14.29 -9.05 -22.67
N SER A 109 15.32 -8.43 -22.10
CA SER A 109 15.37 -6.97 -21.93
C SER A 109 15.61 -6.20 -23.24
N GLN A 110 16.20 -6.85 -24.25
CA GLN A 110 16.34 -6.29 -25.59
C GLN A 110 14.99 -6.25 -26.32
N ASP A 111 14.15 -7.27 -26.10
CA ASP A 111 12.86 -7.41 -26.76
C ASP A 111 11.79 -6.44 -26.21
N ILE A 112 11.91 -6.03 -24.94
CA ILE A 112 10.92 -5.18 -24.27
C ILE A 112 11.49 -3.78 -24.03
N LYS A 113 11.09 -2.82 -24.89
CA LYS A 113 11.43 -1.41 -24.70
C LYS A 113 10.57 -0.79 -23.59
N THR A 114 11.08 -0.79 -22.37
CA THR A 114 10.48 -0.03 -21.25
C THR A 114 10.59 1.47 -21.53
N LYS A 115 9.46 2.12 -21.84
CA LYS A 115 9.39 3.56 -22.13
C LYS A 115 9.05 4.34 -20.85
N LEU A 116 10.07 4.91 -20.21
CA LEU A 116 9.93 5.71 -19.00
C LEU A 116 10.00 7.21 -19.31
N THR A 117 9.22 8.00 -18.58
CA THR A 117 9.31 9.47 -18.65
C THR A 117 10.52 9.96 -17.83
N PRO A 118 11.02 11.19 -18.07
CA PRO A 118 12.07 11.78 -17.23
C PRO A 118 11.70 11.83 -15.74
N ASN A 119 10.41 12.09 -15.44
CA ASN A 119 9.90 12.09 -14.08
C ASN A 119 9.89 10.69 -13.46
N ALA A 120 9.55 9.65 -14.24
CA ALA A 120 9.63 8.26 -13.81
C ALA A 120 11.07 7.89 -13.43
N LEU A 121 12.06 8.26 -14.26
CA LEU A 121 13.47 8.01 -13.99
C LEU A 121 13.92 8.65 -12.68
N LYS A 122 13.63 9.95 -12.45
CA LYS A 122 13.95 10.63 -11.18
C LYS A 122 13.32 9.95 -9.96
N VAL A 123 12.08 9.48 -10.08
CA VAL A 123 11.40 8.73 -9.00
C VAL A 123 12.09 7.40 -8.74
N LEU A 124 12.46 6.66 -9.80
CA LEU A 124 13.18 5.40 -9.70
C LEU A 124 14.56 5.59 -9.05
N GLU A 125 15.35 6.54 -9.53
CA GLU A 125 16.69 6.87 -9.01
C GLU A 125 16.68 7.33 -7.56
N SER A 126 15.67 8.11 -7.17
CA SER A 126 15.57 8.61 -5.79
C SER A 126 15.17 7.52 -4.79
N ARG A 127 14.28 6.60 -5.17
CA ARG A 127 13.59 5.72 -4.20
C ARG A 127 13.67 4.22 -4.45
N TYR A 128 13.88 3.74 -5.68
CA TYR A 128 13.66 2.33 -6.04
C TYR A 128 14.91 1.60 -6.50
N LEU A 129 15.78 2.27 -7.25
CA LEU A 129 17.00 1.66 -7.77
C LEU A 129 17.99 1.43 -6.65
N ARG A 130 18.64 0.26 -6.65
CA ARG A 130 19.70 -0.07 -5.69
C ARG A 130 20.86 0.91 -5.81
N LYS A 131 21.42 1.22 -4.64
CA LYS A 131 22.61 2.05 -4.47
C LYS A 131 23.67 1.26 -3.72
N ASP A 132 24.93 1.50 -4.03
CA ASP A 132 26.06 1.00 -3.23
C ASP A 132 26.20 1.79 -1.91
N GLU A 133 27.23 1.45 -1.13
CA GLU A 133 27.53 2.06 0.17
C GLU A 133 27.87 3.56 0.04
N GLN A 134 28.34 4.00 -1.12
CA GLN A 134 28.65 5.38 -1.44
C GLN A 134 27.43 6.14 -2.00
N GLY A 135 26.28 5.47 -2.10
CA GLY A 135 25.03 6.06 -2.60
C GLY A 135 24.93 6.14 -4.12
N LYS A 136 25.87 5.58 -4.88
CA LYS A 136 25.84 5.55 -6.33
C LYS A 136 24.87 4.47 -6.81
N ILE A 137 24.09 4.80 -7.83
CA ILE A 137 23.09 3.89 -8.41
C ILE A 137 23.81 2.77 -9.18
N ILE A 138 23.47 1.52 -8.85
CA ILE A 138 24.08 0.30 -9.43
C ILE A 138 23.06 -0.60 -10.13
N GLU A 139 21.81 -0.16 -10.25
CA GLU A 139 20.72 -0.92 -10.84
C GLU A 139 19.97 -0.05 -11.86
N THR A 140 19.72 -0.59 -13.05
CA THR A 140 18.86 0.03 -14.06
C THR A 140 17.38 -0.29 -13.82
N PRO A 141 16.42 0.48 -14.39
CA PRO A 141 15.00 0.14 -14.30
C PRO A 141 14.64 -1.27 -14.79
N GLN A 142 15.30 -1.73 -15.85
CA GLN A 142 15.12 -3.09 -16.37
C GLN A 142 15.62 -4.12 -15.35
N GLN A 143 16.79 -3.89 -14.76
CA GLN A 143 17.34 -4.76 -13.71
C GLN A 143 16.48 -4.78 -12.45
N LEU A 144 15.88 -3.64 -12.07
CA LEU A 144 14.87 -3.57 -11.01
C LEU A 144 13.71 -4.53 -11.28
N PHE A 145 13.11 -4.50 -12.48
CA PHE A 145 12.01 -5.39 -12.82
C PHE A 145 12.44 -6.86 -12.90
N GLN A 146 13.65 -7.15 -13.40
CA GLN A 146 14.21 -8.51 -13.41
C GLN A 146 14.38 -9.05 -12.00
N ARG A 147 14.97 -8.24 -11.09
CA ARG A 147 15.13 -8.59 -9.68
C ARG A 147 13.80 -8.91 -9.03
N VAL A 148 12.82 -8.02 -9.17
CA VAL A 148 11.49 -8.21 -8.58
C VAL A 148 10.86 -9.48 -9.14
N ALA A 149 10.84 -9.65 -10.46
CA ALA A 149 10.26 -10.83 -11.11
C ALA A 149 10.91 -12.15 -10.66
N ALA A 150 12.24 -12.21 -10.62
CA ALA A 150 12.98 -13.41 -10.21
C ALA A 150 12.77 -13.73 -8.72
N ASN A 151 12.75 -12.71 -7.85
CA ASN A 151 12.52 -12.91 -6.42
C ASN A 151 11.09 -13.39 -6.15
N ILE A 152 10.08 -12.78 -6.78
CA ILE A 152 8.68 -13.22 -6.59
C ILE A 152 8.45 -14.62 -7.20
N ALA A 153 9.03 -14.94 -8.36
CA ALA A 153 8.96 -16.28 -8.93
C ALA A 153 9.58 -17.35 -8.02
N SER A 154 10.57 -17.01 -7.19
CA SER A 154 11.18 -17.99 -6.27
C SER A 154 10.19 -18.65 -5.30
N ALA A 155 9.03 -18.02 -5.06
CA ALA A 155 7.94 -18.57 -4.27
C ALA A 155 7.46 -19.95 -4.77
N GLU A 156 7.55 -20.22 -6.08
CA GLU A 156 7.15 -21.51 -6.66
C GLU A 156 7.83 -22.69 -5.98
N ARG A 157 9.07 -22.51 -5.51
CA ARG A 157 9.83 -23.56 -4.84
C ARG A 157 9.29 -23.95 -3.47
N PHE A 158 8.34 -23.20 -2.90
CA PHE A 158 7.62 -23.63 -1.70
C PHE A 158 6.52 -24.63 -2.01
N PHE A 159 5.94 -24.56 -3.21
CA PHE A 159 4.84 -25.43 -3.65
C PHE A 159 5.35 -26.62 -4.47
N ASN A 160 6.39 -26.40 -5.27
CA ASN A 160 7.07 -27.42 -6.04
C ASN A 160 8.60 -27.33 -5.83
N PRO A 161 9.15 -28.02 -4.80
CA PRO A 161 10.58 -27.99 -4.51
C PRO A 161 11.48 -28.50 -5.65
N SER A 162 10.95 -29.34 -6.53
CA SER A 162 11.65 -29.92 -7.69
C SER A 162 11.48 -29.13 -8.98
N ILE A 163 10.80 -27.97 -8.96
CA ILE A 163 10.66 -27.11 -10.13
C ILE A 163 12.02 -26.79 -10.76
N SER A 164 12.09 -26.96 -12.08
CA SER A 164 13.32 -26.72 -12.84
C SER A 164 13.65 -25.22 -12.86
N ASP A 165 14.93 -24.90 -13.08
CA ASP A 165 15.35 -23.50 -13.24
C ASP A 165 14.70 -22.84 -14.48
N ASP A 166 14.32 -23.64 -15.48
CA ASP A 166 13.73 -23.16 -16.73
C ASP A 166 12.24 -22.84 -16.54
N ASP A 167 11.46 -23.72 -15.89
CA ASP A 167 10.05 -23.45 -15.56
C ASP A 167 9.93 -22.23 -14.62
N LEU A 168 10.84 -22.13 -13.64
CA LEU A 168 10.92 -20.99 -12.74
C LEU A 168 11.22 -19.69 -13.49
N PHE A 169 12.12 -19.77 -14.48
CA PHE A 169 12.44 -18.64 -15.35
C PHE A 169 11.23 -18.24 -16.21
N ASP A 170 10.46 -19.20 -16.74
CA ASP A 170 9.28 -18.90 -17.56
C ASP A 170 8.15 -18.22 -16.76
N ILE A 171 7.95 -18.61 -15.51
CA ILE A 171 7.04 -17.91 -14.59
C ILE A 171 7.56 -16.48 -14.33
N GLY A 172 8.85 -16.35 -13.98
CA GLY A 172 9.49 -15.05 -13.78
C GLY A 172 9.45 -14.16 -15.04
N LYS A 173 9.56 -14.74 -16.23
CA LYS A 173 9.45 -14.04 -17.51
C LYS A 173 8.06 -13.41 -17.67
N GLY A 174 7.00 -14.11 -17.30
CA GLY A 174 5.64 -13.56 -17.30
C GLY A 174 5.51 -12.34 -16.39
N PHE A 175 6.05 -12.42 -15.17
CA PHE A 175 6.06 -11.31 -14.21
C PHE A 175 6.87 -10.11 -14.73
N TYR A 176 8.05 -10.36 -15.29
CA TYR A 176 8.86 -9.32 -15.89
C TYR A 176 8.15 -8.65 -17.06
N GLN A 177 7.53 -9.43 -17.95
CA GLN A 177 6.86 -8.89 -19.14
C GLN A 177 5.79 -7.85 -18.79
N ILE A 178 4.91 -8.15 -17.83
CA ILE A 178 3.85 -7.22 -17.44
C ILE A 178 4.40 -5.97 -16.72
N MET A 179 5.51 -6.07 -15.98
CA MET A 179 6.16 -4.92 -15.34
C MET A 179 6.97 -4.08 -16.32
N ALA A 180 7.84 -4.70 -17.12
CA ALA A 180 8.70 -4.02 -18.09
C ALA A 180 7.92 -3.38 -19.24
N SER A 181 6.73 -3.90 -19.55
CA SER A 181 5.78 -3.29 -20.50
C SER A 181 4.88 -2.22 -19.85
N LEU A 182 5.02 -2.01 -18.54
CA LEU A 182 4.26 -1.04 -17.73
C LEU A 182 2.74 -1.31 -17.74
N GLU A 183 2.36 -2.59 -17.87
CA GLU A 183 0.99 -3.08 -17.85
C GLU A 183 0.48 -3.32 -16.43
N PHE A 184 1.39 -3.64 -15.52
CA PHE A 184 1.13 -3.86 -14.11
C PHE A 184 2.34 -3.42 -13.30
N LEU A 185 2.13 -2.83 -12.13
CA LEU A 185 3.18 -2.71 -11.12
C LEU A 185 2.63 -3.14 -9.75
N PRO A 186 3.42 -3.84 -8.93
CA PRO A 186 3.09 -4.04 -7.53
C PRO A 186 3.27 -2.74 -6.74
N ASN A 187 2.84 -2.74 -5.49
CA ASN A 187 3.05 -1.61 -4.58
C ASN A 187 4.54 -1.22 -4.43
N SER A 188 4.77 0.00 -3.95
CA SER A 188 6.13 0.52 -3.78
C SER A 188 7.03 -0.36 -2.90
N PRO A 189 6.58 -0.90 -1.75
CA PRO A 189 7.43 -1.77 -0.93
C PRO A 189 7.88 -3.03 -1.66
N THR A 190 7.04 -3.65 -2.48
CA THR A 190 7.47 -4.79 -3.31
C THR A 190 8.57 -4.39 -4.29
N LEU A 191 8.42 -3.28 -5.03
CA LEU A 191 9.44 -2.81 -5.96
C LEU A 191 10.78 -2.49 -5.26
N MET A 192 10.71 -1.84 -4.09
CA MET A 192 11.87 -1.44 -3.30
C MET A 192 12.60 -2.64 -2.68
N ASN A 193 11.86 -3.59 -2.13
CA ASN A 193 12.41 -4.56 -1.18
C ASN A 193 12.51 -6.00 -1.72
N ALA A 194 11.88 -6.34 -2.85
CA ALA A 194 12.01 -7.68 -3.42
C ALA A 194 13.49 -8.03 -3.70
N GLY A 195 13.97 -9.13 -3.12
CA GLY A 195 15.36 -9.57 -3.16
C GLY A 195 16.34 -8.72 -2.34
N ALA A 196 15.88 -7.75 -1.55
CA ALA A 196 16.68 -7.02 -0.57
C ALA A 196 16.71 -7.74 0.78
N ILE A 197 17.58 -7.33 1.71
CA ILE A 197 17.73 -7.97 3.03
C ILE A 197 16.43 -7.91 3.84
N LEU A 198 15.75 -6.75 3.85
CA LEU A 198 14.53 -6.58 4.64
C LEU A 198 13.32 -7.32 4.05
N GLN A 199 13.23 -7.43 2.71
CA GLN A 199 12.17 -8.13 1.97
C GLN A 199 10.74 -7.94 2.50
N GLN A 200 10.44 -6.79 3.12
CA GLN A 200 9.07 -6.43 3.49
C GLN A 200 8.35 -5.86 2.28
N LEU A 201 7.46 -6.66 1.71
CA LEU A 201 6.75 -6.42 0.45
C LEU A 201 5.33 -5.86 0.69
N SER A 202 4.74 -6.14 1.84
CA SER A 202 3.46 -5.54 2.24
C SER A 202 3.63 -4.09 2.69
N ALA A 203 2.67 -3.23 2.33
CA ALA A 203 2.77 -1.80 2.56
C ALA A 203 2.12 -1.31 3.85
N CYS A 204 1.03 -1.95 4.26
CA CYS A 204 0.22 -1.52 5.37
C CYS A 204 -0.31 -2.71 6.15
N PHE A 205 -0.67 -2.47 7.41
CA PHE A 205 -1.13 -3.47 8.36
C PHE A 205 -2.24 -2.88 9.23
N VAL A 206 -3.13 -3.72 9.74
CA VAL A 206 -4.10 -3.30 10.78
C VAL A 206 -3.70 -3.97 12.08
N LEU A 207 -3.66 -3.21 13.17
CA LEU A 207 -3.33 -3.71 14.51
C LEU A 207 -4.53 -3.50 15.45
N PRO A 208 -4.90 -4.53 16.24
CA PRO A 208 -5.95 -4.36 17.23
C PRO A 208 -5.46 -3.49 18.38
N VAL A 209 -6.37 -2.71 18.98
CA VAL A 209 -6.14 -1.96 20.21
C VAL A 209 -7.13 -2.47 21.26
N GLY A 210 -6.61 -3.15 22.28
CA GLY A 210 -7.40 -3.64 23.42
C GLY A 210 -7.64 -2.56 24.48
N ASP A 211 -8.43 -2.87 25.51
CA ASP A 211 -8.80 -1.95 26.61
C ASP A 211 -7.98 -2.20 27.89
N SER A 212 -6.70 -2.48 27.72
CA SER A 212 -5.72 -2.63 28.80
C SER A 212 -4.41 -1.94 28.45
N MET A 213 -3.67 -1.47 29.46
CA MET A 213 -2.38 -0.81 29.24
C MET A 213 -1.38 -1.70 28.49
N GLU A 214 -1.38 -3.00 28.81
CA GLU A 214 -0.52 -3.98 28.14
C GLU A 214 -0.85 -4.09 26.65
N GLU A 215 -2.12 -4.26 26.29
CA GLU A 215 -2.54 -4.36 24.89
C GLU A 215 -2.31 -3.06 24.12
N ILE A 216 -2.56 -1.90 24.75
CA ILE A 216 -2.34 -0.58 24.15
C ILE A 216 -0.86 -0.38 23.82
N PHE A 217 0.03 -0.61 24.79
CA PHE A 217 1.47 -0.40 24.58
C PHE A 217 2.12 -1.50 23.73
N GLU A 218 1.58 -2.71 23.73
CA GLU A 218 1.97 -3.73 22.77
C GLU A 218 1.59 -3.31 21.34
N ALA A 219 0.42 -2.69 21.12
CA ALA A 219 0.06 -2.11 19.83
C ALA A 219 0.99 -0.94 19.43
N VAL A 220 1.40 -0.07 20.36
CA VAL A 220 2.40 0.99 20.11
C VAL A 220 3.75 0.39 19.70
N LYS A 221 4.24 -0.61 20.43
CA LYS A 221 5.48 -1.33 20.11
C LYS A 221 5.42 -1.98 18.74
N ASN A 222 4.33 -2.68 18.42
CA ASN A 222 4.11 -3.31 17.13
C ASN A 222 4.04 -2.29 15.99
N THR A 223 3.43 -1.13 16.23
CA THR A 223 3.45 0.01 15.30
C THR A 223 4.88 0.47 15.03
N ALA A 224 5.70 0.55 16.07
CA ALA A 224 7.08 1.00 15.93
C ALA A 224 7.92 0.07 15.04
N LEU A 225 7.78 -1.24 15.22
CA LEU A 225 8.45 -2.27 14.42
C LEU A 225 8.01 -2.23 12.95
N ILE A 226 6.73 -2.00 12.68
CA ILE A 226 6.19 -1.87 11.32
C ILE A 226 6.67 -0.58 10.64
N HIS A 227 6.75 0.53 11.38
CA HIS A 227 7.19 1.81 10.84
C HIS A 227 8.69 1.86 10.59
N GLN A 228 9.50 1.12 11.37
CA GLN A 228 10.94 0.99 11.16
C GLN A 228 11.28 0.54 9.73
N THR A 229 10.43 -0.31 9.15
CA THR A 229 10.56 -0.86 7.79
C THR A 229 9.73 -0.09 6.75
N GLY A 230 9.10 1.03 7.13
CA GLY A 230 8.33 1.91 6.25
C GLY A 230 6.90 1.44 5.95
N GLY A 231 6.34 0.55 6.78
CA GLY A 231 4.93 0.18 6.75
C GLY A 231 4.02 1.28 7.29
N GLY A 232 2.77 1.32 6.86
CA GLY A 232 1.71 2.12 7.49
C GLY A 232 0.79 1.25 8.36
N THR A 233 0.07 1.85 9.30
CA THR A 233 -0.77 1.11 10.26
C THR A 233 -2.20 1.64 10.34
N GLY A 234 -3.14 0.78 10.68
CA GLY A 234 -4.54 1.16 10.91
C GLY A 234 -5.05 0.61 12.22
N PHE A 235 -5.85 1.40 12.92
CA PHE A 235 -6.33 1.12 14.26
C PHE A 235 -7.81 1.46 14.40
N SER A 236 -8.53 0.61 15.13
CA SER A 236 -9.80 0.97 15.75
C SER A 236 -9.55 1.26 17.22
N PHE A 237 -9.94 2.45 17.67
CA PHE A 237 -9.92 2.82 19.08
C PHE A 237 -11.26 2.56 19.77
N SER A 238 -12.21 1.92 19.06
CA SER A 238 -13.61 1.76 19.48
C SER A 238 -13.80 0.83 20.68
N ARG A 239 -12.80 0.02 21.02
CA ARG A 239 -12.83 -0.87 22.19
C ARG A 239 -12.40 -0.18 23.48
N LEU A 240 -11.68 0.93 23.37
CA LEU A 240 -11.18 1.66 24.55
C LEU A 240 -12.36 2.22 25.33
N ARG A 241 -12.30 2.13 26.65
CA ARG A 241 -13.31 2.78 27.51
C ARG A 241 -13.26 4.31 27.35
N PRO A 242 -14.40 4.99 27.54
CA PRO A 242 -14.47 6.42 27.34
C PRO A 242 -13.74 7.19 28.43
N LYS A 243 -13.44 8.45 28.13
CA LYS A 243 -12.88 9.40 29.10
C LYS A 243 -13.79 9.53 30.33
N GLY A 244 -13.19 9.54 31.51
CA GLY A 244 -13.91 9.57 32.79
C GLY A 244 -14.41 8.22 33.30
N ASP A 245 -14.27 7.12 32.54
CA ASP A 245 -14.68 5.79 33.01
C ASP A 245 -13.74 5.25 34.10
N ILE A 246 -14.27 4.39 34.98
CA ILE A 246 -13.55 3.92 36.16
C ILE A 246 -12.43 2.93 35.79
N VAL A 247 -11.23 3.17 36.31
CA VAL A 247 -10.10 2.24 36.26
C VAL A 247 -10.02 1.46 37.58
N LYS A 248 -10.55 0.23 37.60
CA LYS A 248 -10.69 -0.58 38.82
C LYS A 248 -9.37 -0.80 39.59
N SER A 249 -8.25 -0.92 38.89
CA SER A 249 -6.94 -1.21 39.49
C SER A 249 -6.32 -0.02 40.22
N THR A 250 -6.58 1.21 39.77
CA THR A 250 -5.98 2.44 40.34
C THR A 250 -7.01 3.32 41.05
N GLN A 251 -8.30 2.97 40.96
CA GLN A 251 -9.45 3.81 41.35
C GLN A 251 -9.48 5.21 40.70
N GLY A 252 -8.68 5.42 39.64
CA GLY A 252 -8.67 6.65 38.86
C GLY A 252 -9.69 6.67 37.73
N GLN A 253 -9.64 7.73 36.93
CA GLN A 253 -10.46 7.91 35.72
C GLN A 253 -9.63 7.65 34.45
N ALA A 254 -10.25 7.04 33.45
CA ALA A 254 -9.65 6.84 32.14
C ALA A 254 -9.51 8.15 31.36
N SER A 255 -8.42 8.29 30.60
CA SER A 255 -8.17 9.46 29.74
C SER A 255 -8.86 9.40 28.37
N GLY A 256 -9.43 8.25 28.02
CA GLY A 256 -10.16 8.02 26.76
C GLY A 256 -9.26 7.75 25.54
N PRO A 257 -9.86 7.44 24.38
CA PRO A 257 -9.15 7.00 23.18
C PRO A 257 -8.25 8.09 22.58
N LEU A 258 -8.68 9.36 22.60
CA LEU A 258 -7.88 10.47 22.03
C LEU A 258 -6.55 10.65 22.75
N SER A 259 -6.53 10.48 24.08
CA SER A 259 -5.29 10.55 24.86
C SER A 259 -4.29 9.50 24.36
N PHE A 260 -4.71 8.25 24.18
CA PHE A 260 -3.83 7.21 23.64
C PHE A 260 -3.46 7.45 22.17
N MET A 261 -4.34 8.00 21.34
CA MET A 261 -3.99 8.38 19.97
C MET A 261 -2.80 9.36 19.93
N THR A 262 -2.66 10.26 20.92
CA THR A 262 -1.48 11.14 20.99
C THR A 262 -0.17 10.36 21.20
N VAL A 263 -0.20 9.26 21.97
CA VAL A 263 0.96 8.37 22.17
C VAL A 263 1.38 7.72 20.85
N PHE A 264 0.42 7.15 20.09
CA PHE A 264 0.70 6.58 18.76
C PHE A 264 1.22 7.64 17.78
N ASN A 265 0.66 8.85 17.82
CA ASN A 265 1.06 9.96 16.96
C ASN A 265 2.51 10.38 17.23
N SER A 266 2.89 10.51 18.51
CA SER A 266 4.24 10.85 18.94
C SER A 266 5.24 9.76 18.60
N ALA A 267 4.91 8.49 18.85
CA ALA A 267 5.75 7.36 18.46
C ALA A 267 6.03 7.35 16.95
N THR A 268 5.03 7.66 16.14
CA THR A 268 5.17 7.74 14.68
C THR A 268 6.08 8.90 14.25
N GLU A 269 5.99 10.06 14.91
CA GLU A 269 6.84 11.22 14.59
C GLU A 269 8.31 10.94 14.87
N VAL A 270 8.63 10.27 15.99
CA VAL A 270 10.00 9.92 16.36
C VAL A 270 10.62 8.97 15.32
N ILE A 271 9.90 7.93 14.90
CA ILE A 271 10.43 6.93 13.96
C ILE A 271 10.65 7.51 12.56
N LYS A 272 9.76 8.42 12.14
CA LYS A 272 9.83 9.09 10.84
C LYS A 272 11.16 9.85 10.65
N GLN A 273 11.81 10.31 11.72
CA GLN A 273 13.10 11.00 11.63
C GLN A 273 14.26 10.07 11.21
N GLY A 274 14.13 8.75 11.38
CA GLY A 274 15.18 7.77 11.04
C GLY A 274 14.90 6.88 9.82
N GLY A 275 13.69 6.93 9.24
CA GLY A 275 13.24 5.99 8.20
C GLY A 275 13.28 6.53 6.75
N LYS A 276 13.44 5.64 5.76
CA LYS A 276 13.38 5.99 4.32
C LYS A 276 11.99 6.42 3.82
N ARG A 277 10.92 6.13 4.60
CA ARG A 277 9.53 6.46 4.27
C ARG A 277 8.81 6.97 5.52
N ARG A 278 7.91 7.95 5.33
CA ARG A 278 7.00 8.43 6.36
C ARG A 278 5.95 7.37 6.69
N GLY A 279 5.94 6.88 7.93
CA GLY A 279 4.82 6.08 8.48
C GLY A 279 3.55 6.93 8.57
N ALA A 280 2.39 6.31 8.39
CA ALA A 280 1.09 6.96 8.45
C ALA A 280 0.09 6.02 9.12
N ASN A 281 -0.84 6.62 9.87
CA ASN A 281 -1.82 5.89 10.66
C ASN A 281 -3.24 6.15 10.14
N MET A 282 -4.10 5.13 10.16
CA MET A 282 -5.56 5.30 10.16
C MET A 282 -6.07 5.18 11.60
N GLY A 283 -6.85 6.16 12.06
CA GLY A 283 -7.53 6.13 13.35
C GLY A 283 -9.03 6.09 13.14
N ILE A 284 -9.69 5.05 13.66
CA ILE A 284 -11.13 4.87 13.51
C ILE A 284 -11.80 4.80 14.88
N LEU A 285 -12.94 5.48 15.00
CA LEU A 285 -13.83 5.39 16.16
C LEU A 285 -15.26 5.15 15.68
N ARG A 286 -15.93 4.17 16.30
CA ARG A 286 -17.33 3.82 16.00
C ARG A 286 -18.27 4.92 16.48
N VAL A 287 -19.30 5.21 15.70
CA VAL A 287 -20.18 6.39 15.88
C VAL A 287 -21.00 6.37 17.18
N ASP A 288 -21.16 5.21 17.82
CA ASP A 288 -21.80 5.08 19.15
C ASP A 288 -20.81 5.14 20.32
N HIS A 289 -19.53 5.42 20.08
CA HIS A 289 -18.59 5.60 21.17
C HIS A 289 -18.90 6.92 21.93
N PRO A 290 -18.86 6.96 23.29
CA PRO A 290 -19.19 8.17 24.05
C PRO A 290 -18.31 9.39 23.72
N ASP A 291 -17.04 9.14 23.36
CA ASP A 291 -16.08 10.19 22.97
C ASP A 291 -16.15 10.58 21.48
N ILE A 292 -17.22 10.20 20.75
CA ILE A 292 -17.35 10.48 19.32
C ILE A 292 -17.31 11.98 18.98
N ILE A 293 -17.89 12.82 19.84
CA ILE A 293 -17.89 14.27 19.63
C ILE A 293 -16.47 14.83 19.71
N GLU A 294 -15.69 14.47 20.74
CA GLU A 294 -14.28 14.87 20.87
C GLU A 294 -13.46 14.33 19.68
N PHE A 295 -13.74 13.10 19.22
CA PHE A 295 -13.03 12.50 18.08
C PHE A 295 -13.27 13.25 16.77
N ILE A 296 -14.52 13.62 16.46
CA ILE A 296 -14.86 14.38 15.24
C ILE A 296 -14.15 15.74 15.25
N THR A 297 -14.03 16.36 16.41
CA THR A 297 -13.41 17.69 16.59
C THR A 297 -11.90 17.64 16.87
N ALA A 298 -11.29 16.45 16.92
CA ALA A 298 -9.90 16.27 17.37
C ALA A 298 -8.85 17.02 16.53
N LYS A 299 -9.17 17.36 15.28
CA LYS A 299 -8.26 18.00 14.32
C LYS A 299 -8.72 19.39 13.88
N ILE A 300 -9.54 20.07 14.69
CA ILE A 300 -9.88 21.49 14.47
C ILE A 300 -8.60 22.33 14.39
N GLU A 301 -7.71 22.11 15.36
CA GLU A 301 -6.40 22.74 15.36
C GLU A 301 -5.49 22.02 14.34
N GLU A 302 -5.17 22.72 13.25
CA GLU A 302 -4.18 22.24 12.29
C GLU A 302 -2.86 21.93 13.01
N GLY A 303 -2.37 20.71 12.86
CA GLY A 303 -1.17 20.25 13.57
C GLY A 303 -1.43 19.10 14.54
N THR A 304 -2.66 19.00 15.05
CA THR A 304 -3.05 17.94 15.98
C THR A 304 -3.22 16.61 15.25
N LEU A 305 -2.64 15.54 15.80
CA LEU A 305 -2.68 14.19 15.22
C LEU A 305 -2.22 14.13 13.74
N ASN A 306 -1.16 14.88 13.40
CA ASN A 306 -0.61 15.00 12.03
C ASN A 306 -0.19 13.68 11.36
N ASN A 307 0.03 12.61 12.13
CA ASN A 307 0.39 11.31 11.60
C ASN A 307 -0.82 10.36 11.44
N PHE A 308 -2.02 10.83 11.80
CA PHE A 308 -3.27 10.12 11.59
C PHE A 308 -4.09 10.75 10.47
N ASN A 309 -4.64 9.91 9.61
CA ASN A 309 -5.93 10.17 8.98
C ASN A 309 -7.01 9.63 9.93
N ILE A 310 -8.06 10.40 10.19
CA ILE A 310 -9.17 9.94 11.05
C ILE A 310 -10.45 9.68 10.25
N SER A 311 -11.20 8.65 10.63
CA SER A 311 -12.50 8.33 10.03
C SER A 311 -13.49 7.82 11.06
N VAL A 312 -14.75 8.22 10.93
CA VAL A 312 -15.83 7.70 11.76
C VAL A 312 -16.36 6.40 11.16
N ALA A 313 -16.41 5.34 11.98
CA ALA A 313 -17.08 4.09 11.63
C ALA A 313 -18.60 4.21 11.86
N ILE A 314 -19.31 4.44 10.76
CA ILE A 314 -20.75 4.63 10.68
C ILE A 314 -21.46 3.27 10.56
N THR A 315 -22.46 3.06 11.40
CA THR A 315 -23.35 1.89 11.38
C THR A 315 -24.61 2.15 10.54
N ASP A 316 -25.25 1.08 10.06
CA ASP A 316 -26.52 1.14 9.34
C ASP A 316 -27.63 1.68 10.28
N GLU A 317 -27.57 1.33 11.57
CA GLU A 317 -28.48 1.80 12.62
C GLU A 317 -28.36 3.33 12.83
N PHE A 318 -27.15 3.88 12.82
CA PHE A 318 -26.94 5.33 12.86
C PHE A 318 -27.51 6.03 11.63
N MET A 319 -27.26 5.49 10.43
CA MET A 319 -27.81 6.08 9.20
C MET A 319 -29.34 6.06 9.18
N GLU A 320 -29.95 5.01 9.71
CA GLU A 320 -31.39 4.93 9.89
C GLU A 320 -31.90 5.92 10.94
N ALA A 321 -31.11 6.18 12.00
CA ALA A 321 -31.41 7.21 12.99
C ALA A 321 -31.38 8.63 12.41
N VAL A 322 -30.37 8.94 11.60
CA VAL A 322 -30.27 10.20 10.85
C VAL A 322 -31.51 10.39 9.96
N ARG A 323 -31.85 9.36 9.16
CA ARG A 323 -32.99 9.40 8.24
C ARG A 323 -34.32 9.60 8.95
N LYS A 324 -34.53 8.92 10.09
CA LYS A 324 -35.75 9.00 10.90
C LYS A 324 -35.80 10.19 11.86
N LYS A 325 -34.71 10.97 11.96
CA LYS A 325 -34.59 12.10 12.91
C LYS A 325 -34.86 11.69 14.35
N ARG A 326 -34.19 10.64 14.81
CA ARG A 326 -34.32 10.12 16.18
C ARG A 326 -33.01 10.24 16.95
N GLU A 327 -33.12 10.11 18.26
CA GLU A 327 -31.97 9.94 19.14
C GLU A 327 -31.22 8.63 18.85
N TYR A 328 -29.92 8.70 19.08
CA TYR A 328 -28.95 7.62 18.95
C TYR A 328 -28.21 7.43 20.27
N ALA A 329 -28.04 6.18 20.68
CA ALA A 329 -27.40 5.84 21.95
C ALA A 329 -25.88 5.81 21.80
N LEU A 330 -25.18 6.49 22.71
CA LEU A 330 -23.75 6.34 22.91
C LEU A 330 -23.51 5.29 24.00
N VAL A 331 -22.75 4.26 23.68
CA VAL A 331 -22.63 3.02 24.44
C VAL A 331 -21.19 2.84 24.90
N ASN A 332 -20.98 2.63 26.20
CA ASN A 332 -19.67 2.28 26.73
C ASN A 332 -19.27 0.87 26.21
N PRO A 333 -18.16 0.72 25.48
CA PRO A 333 -17.79 -0.56 24.87
C PRO A 333 -17.41 -1.64 25.90
N ARG A 334 -17.08 -1.25 27.14
CA ARG A 334 -16.63 -2.18 28.19
C ARG A 334 -17.79 -2.93 28.85
N ASP A 335 -18.91 -2.25 29.10
CA ASP A 335 -20.04 -2.80 29.87
C ASP A 335 -21.39 -2.72 29.14
N GLY A 336 -21.43 -2.15 27.93
CA GLY A 336 -22.63 -2.05 27.10
C GLY A 336 -23.67 -1.05 27.62
N ARG A 337 -23.37 -0.26 28.65
CA ARG A 337 -24.32 0.71 29.18
C ARG A 337 -24.48 1.91 28.24
N ILE A 338 -25.71 2.37 28.09
CA ILE A 338 -25.98 3.64 27.41
C ILE A 338 -25.51 4.77 28.34
N VAL A 339 -24.51 5.52 27.88
CA VAL A 339 -23.95 6.67 28.60
C VAL A 339 -24.76 7.93 28.33
N LYS A 340 -25.19 8.12 27.08
CA LYS A 340 -25.95 9.29 26.64
C LYS A 340 -26.79 8.96 25.41
N LYS A 341 -27.89 9.67 25.20
CA LYS A 341 -28.63 9.71 23.93
C LYS A 341 -28.49 11.12 23.33
N ILE A 342 -28.26 11.19 22.03
CA ILE A 342 -28.07 12.45 21.28
C ILE A 342 -28.83 12.33 19.95
N ASP A 343 -29.38 13.42 19.41
CA ASP A 343 -29.93 13.41 18.05
C ASP A 343 -28.86 12.96 17.04
N ALA A 344 -29.15 11.91 16.29
CA ALA A 344 -28.24 11.39 15.26
C ALA A 344 -27.87 12.47 14.21
N ASN A 345 -28.78 13.40 13.93
CA ASN A 345 -28.53 14.49 12.99
C ASN A 345 -27.50 15.49 13.52
N GLU A 346 -27.40 15.70 14.84
CA GLU A 346 -26.37 16.57 15.42
C GLU A 346 -24.98 15.99 15.17
N ILE A 347 -24.80 14.69 15.46
CA ILE A 347 -23.53 13.98 15.22
C ILE A 347 -23.21 13.99 13.72
N PHE A 348 -24.19 13.68 12.86
CA PHE A 348 -23.98 13.64 11.42
C PHE A 348 -23.63 15.01 10.82
N ASN A 349 -24.31 16.07 11.26
CA ASN A 349 -23.99 17.43 10.83
C ASN A 349 -22.61 17.85 11.32
N LEU A 350 -22.17 17.42 12.51
CA LEU A 350 -20.82 17.68 13.01
C LEU A 350 -19.75 17.04 12.11
N ILE A 351 -19.97 15.78 11.69
CA ILE A 351 -19.09 15.07 10.73
C ILE A 351 -19.01 15.85 9.41
N VAL A 352 -20.16 16.29 8.88
CA VAL A 352 -20.24 17.08 7.64
C VAL A 352 -19.50 18.40 7.78
N ASP A 353 -19.69 19.10 8.89
CA ASP A 353 -19.13 20.41 9.14
C ASP A 353 -17.60 20.40 9.14
N TYR A 354 -16.99 19.48 9.86
CA TYR A 354 -15.53 19.39 9.93
C TYR A 354 -14.91 18.79 8.67
N ALA A 355 -15.57 17.81 8.03
CA ALA A 355 -15.13 17.34 6.74
C ALA A 355 -15.12 18.47 5.69
N TRP A 356 -16.11 19.35 5.72
CA TRP A 356 -16.15 20.55 4.87
C TRP A 356 -15.07 21.58 5.23
N GLU A 357 -14.78 21.74 6.52
CA GLU A 357 -13.83 22.72 7.04
C GLU A 357 -12.37 22.35 6.73
N ASN A 358 -11.95 21.11 6.99
CA ASN A 358 -10.55 20.69 6.90
C ASN A 358 -10.32 19.34 6.17
N GLY A 359 -11.37 18.70 5.65
CA GLY A 359 -11.29 17.41 4.94
C GLY A 359 -11.31 16.17 5.84
N GLU A 360 -11.47 16.32 7.16
CA GLU A 360 -11.54 15.24 8.15
C GLU A 360 -12.69 15.47 9.15
N PRO A 361 -13.29 14.43 9.72
CA PRO A 361 -13.00 13.01 9.49
C PRO A 361 -13.58 12.50 8.17
N GLY A 362 -12.96 11.45 7.63
CA GLY A 362 -13.60 10.60 6.62
C GLY A 362 -14.72 9.77 7.23
N VAL A 363 -15.45 9.02 6.41
CA VAL A 363 -16.48 8.08 6.88
C VAL A 363 -16.23 6.69 6.34
N ILE A 364 -16.47 5.69 7.18
CA ILE A 364 -16.39 4.27 6.84
C ILE A 364 -17.71 3.62 7.24
N PHE A 365 -18.35 2.92 6.31
CA PHE A 365 -19.60 2.22 6.56
C PHE A 365 -19.29 0.80 7.07
N ILE A 366 -19.13 0.66 8.38
CA ILE A 366 -18.48 -0.49 9.00
C ILE A 366 -19.32 -1.77 8.89
N ASP A 367 -20.64 -1.65 8.99
CA ASP A 367 -21.57 -2.77 8.82
C ASP A 367 -21.53 -3.27 7.36
N ARG A 368 -21.39 -2.34 6.40
CA ARG A 368 -21.21 -2.67 4.99
C ARG A 368 -19.90 -3.38 4.74
N ILE A 369 -18.81 -2.97 5.36
CA ILE A 369 -17.54 -3.69 5.29
C ILE A 369 -17.70 -5.12 5.81
N ASN A 370 -18.31 -5.28 6.98
CA ASN A 370 -18.45 -6.60 7.60
C ASN A 370 -19.43 -7.52 6.88
N GLN A 371 -20.44 -6.98 6.19
CA GLN A 371 -21.32 -7.76 5.29
C GLN A 371 -20.52 -8.50 4.20
N TYR A 372 -19.39 -7.92 3.76
CA TYR A 372 -18.50 -8.52 2.75
C TYR A 372 -17.23 -9.11 3.36
N ASN A 373 -17.13 -9.25 4.68
CA ASN A 373 -15.99 -9.91 5.31
C ASN A 373 -15.94 -11.37 4.87
N PRO A 374 -14.87 -11.83 4.19
CA PRO A 374 -14.81 -13.20 3.70
C PRO A 374 -14.68 -14.23 4.83
N THR A 375 -14.20 -13.83 6.01
CA THR A 375 -13.89 -14.72 7.14
C THR A 375 -14.49 -14.19 8.45
N PRO A 376 -15.82 -14.06 8.54
CA PRO A 376 -16.49 -13.41 9.68
C PRO A 376 -16.32 -14.17 10.99
N LYS A 377 -16.11 -15.49 10.95
CA LYS A 377 -15.87 -16.31 12.14
C LYS A 377 -14.55 -16.02 12.85
N LEU A 378 -13.59 -15.40 12.17
CA LEU A 378 -12.30 -15.03 12.75
C LEU A 378 -12.35 -13.71 13.53
N GLY A 379 -13.40 -12.91 13.31
CA GLY A 379 -13.57 -11.61 13.93
C GLY A 379 -14.18 -10.59 12.97
N GLU A 380 -14.57 -9.46 13.55
CA GLU A 380 -15.06 -8.31 12.80
C GLU A 380 -13.90 -7.45 12.31
N ILE A 381 -14.08 -6.88 11.11
CA ILE A 381 -13.18 -5.86 10.60
C ILE A 381 -13.58 -4.54 11.25
N GLU A 382 -12.70 -4.02 12.10
CA GLU A 382 -12.93 -2.77 12.85
C GLU A 382 -12.17 -1.57 12.26
N ALA A 383 -11.20 -1.82 11.38
CA ALA A 383 -10.36 -0.77 10.81
C ALA A 383 -9.93 -1.07 9.37
N THR A 384 -9.35 -0.06 8.73
CA THR A 384 -8.71 -0.14 7.42
C THR A 384 -7.24 0.25 7.53
N ASN A 385 -6.48 -0.02 6.49
CA ASN A 385 -5.17 0.61 6.30
C ASN A 385 -5.27 2.16 6.17
N PRO A 386 -4.14 2.90 6.22
CA PRO A 386 -4.08 4.37 6.12
C PRO A 386 -4.82 5.03 4.96
N CYS A 387 -5.02 4.31 3.86
CA CYS A 387 -5.61 4.84 2.63
C CYS A 387 -7.10 4.47 2.46
N GLY A 388 -7.67 3.66 3.35
CA GLY A 388 -9.11 3.34 3.39
C GLY A 388 -9.58 2.25 2.42
N GLU A 389 -8.73 1.73 1.54
CA GLU A 389 -9.08 0.72 0.53
C GLU A 389 -9.00 -0.72 1.02
N GLN A 390 -8.22 -1.00 2.08
CA GLN A 390 -8.08 -2.34 2.65
C GLN A 390 -8.67 -2.41 4.06
N PRO A 391 -9.95 -2.76 4.18
CA PRO A 391 -10.50 -3.27 5.43
C PRO A 391 -9.86 -4.62 5.77
N LEU A 392 -9.27 -4.71 6.95
CA LEU A 392 -8.45 -5.85 7.38
C LEU A 392 -8.80 -6.22 8.82
N LEU A 393 -8.71 -7.52 9.13
CA LEU A 393 -8.71 -8.01 10.50
C LEU A 393 -7.40 -7.60 11.19
N GLY A 394 -7.42 -7.58 12.52
CA GLY A 394 -6.21 -7.33 13.31
C GLY A 394 -5.09 -8.31 12.95
N PHE A 395 -3.88 -7.78 12.74
CA PHE A 395 -2.68 -8.47 12.27
C PHE A 395 -2.67 -8.90 10.78
N GLU A 396 -3.63 -8.50 9.95
CA GLU A 396 -3.51 -8.75 8.51
C GLU A 396 -2.63 -7.70 7.80
N SER A 397 -2.11 -8.09 6.64
CA SER A 397 -1.25 -7.25 5.80
C SER A 397 -1.85 -6.97 4.42
N CYS A 398 -1.38 -5.87 3.85
CA CYS A 398 -1.83 -5.32 2.58
C CYS A 398 -0.84 -5.64 1.44
N ASN A 399 -1.20 -6.62 0.59
CA ASN A 399 -0.44 -7.03 -0.60
C ASN A 399 -1.14 -6.51 -1.86
N LEU A 400 -0.56 -5.49 -2.51
CA LEU A 400 -1.24 -4.75 -3.58
C LEU A 400 -0.47 -4.75 -4.89
N GLY A 401 -1.22 -4.63 -5.98
CA GLY A 401 -0.70 -4.25 -7.28
C GLY A 401 -1.78 -3.59 -8.13
N SER A 402 -1.39 -2.93 -9.22
CA SER A 402 -2.33 -2.17 -10.05
C SER A 402 -2.06 -2.36 -11.53
N ILE A 403 -3.14 -2.66 -12.27
CA ILE A 403 -3.14 -2.77 -13.72
C ILE A 403 -3.23 -1.39 -14.34
N ASN A 404 -2.39 -1.09 -15.32
CA ASN A 404 -2.47 0.13 -16.11
C ASN A 404 -3.50 -0.01 -17.24
N LEU A 405 -4.70 0.53 -17.03
CA LEU A 405 -5.80 0.46 -17.99
C LEU A 405 -5.49 1.17 -19.31
N SER A 406 -4.60 2.17 -19.31
CA SER A 406 -4.16 2.84 -20.54
C SER A 406 -3.38 1.92 -21.50
N LYS A 407 -2.90 0.77 -21.02
CA LYS A 407 -2.21 -0.27 -21.80
C LYS A 407 -3.11 -1.45 -22.16
N MET A 408 -4.36 -1.44 -21.70
CA MET A 408 -5.38 -2.48 -21.91
C MET A 408 -6.35 -2.09 -23.04
N ILE A 409 -5.85 -1.32 -23.99
CA ILE A 409 -6.60 -0.86 -25.15
C ILE A 409 -5.78 -1.07 -26.42
N GLU A 410 -6.47 -1.20 -27.52
CA GLU A 410 -5.89 -1.41 -28.85
C GLU A 410 -6.65 -0.58 -29.89
N LYS A 411 -6.01 -0.31 -31.02
CA LYS A 411 -6.61 0.45 -32.12
C LYS A 411 -7.18 -0.53 -33.15
N LYS A 412 -8.50 -0.73 -33.15
CA LYS A 412 -9.23 -1.53 -34.15
C LYS A 412 -9.91 -0.61 -35.15
N LYS A 413 -9.64 -0.79 -36.45
CA LYS A 413 -10.24 0.00 -37.54
C LYS A 413 -10.16 1.53 -37.28
N LYS A 414 -8.97 2.01 -36.86
CA LYS A 414 -8.67 3.40 -36.46
C LYS A 414 -9.37 3.92 -35.19
N LYS A 415 -10.18 3.12 -34.49
CA LYS A 415 -10.81 3.49 -33.20
C LYS A 415 -10.18 2.73 -32.05
N TRP A 416 -10.04 3.38 -30.91
CA TRP A 416 -9.61 2.71 -29.68
C TRP A 416 -10.74 1.85 -29.12
N ALA A 417 -10.38 0.66 -28.65
CA ALA A 417 -11.26 -0.28 -27.96
C ALA A 417 -10.50 -0.99 -26.84
N VAL A 418 -11.22 -1.55 -25.88
CA VAL A 418 -10.63 -2.37 -24.81
C VAL A 418 -10.12 -3.69 -25.37
N ASP A 419 -8.89 -4.03 -25.03
CA ASP A 419 -8.29 -5.34 -25.30
C ASP A 419 -8.57 -6.27 -24.13
N TRP A 420 -9.72 -6.96 -24.20
CA TRP A 420 -10.18 -7.87 -23.14
C TRP A 420 -9.27 -9.09 -22.97
N ALA A 421 -8.67 -9.59 -24.06
CA ALA A 421 -7.78 -10.75 -24.02
C ALA A 421 -6.48 -10.41 -23.29
N LYS A 422 -5.92 -9.23 -23.59
CA LYS A 422 -4.76 -8.72 -22.86
C LYS A 422 -5.07 -8.46 -21.40
N LEU A 423 -6.19 -7.78 -21.10
CA LEU A 423 -6.62 -7.53 -19.73
C LEU A 423 -6.74 -8.83 -18.92
N LYS A 424 -7.37 -9.87 -19.50
CA LYS A 424 -7.47 -11.20 -18.88
C LYS A 424 -6.10 -11.77 -18.52
N LYS A 425 -5.17 -11.80 -19.47
CA LYS A 425 -3.82 -12.32 -19.25
C LYS A 425 -3.10 -11.53 -18.14
N THR A 426 -3.17 -10.21 -18.18
CA THR A 426 -2.55 -9.35 -17.16
C THR A 426 -3.15 -9.58 -15.78
N VAL A 427 -4.48 -9.73 -15.65
CA VAL A 427 -5.16 -10.06 -14.38
C VAL A 427 -4.66 -11.38 -13.82
N GLN A 428 -4.66 -12.44 -14.64
CA GLN A 428 -4.26 -13.78 -14.20
C GLN A 428 -2.80 -13.81 -13.74
N THR A 429 -1.89 -13.19 -14.50
CA THR A 429 -0.47 -13.08 -14.12
C THR A 429 -0.27 -12.22 -12.87
N ALA A 430 -1.03 -11.13 -12.70
CA ALA A 430 -0.93 -10.27 -11.53
C ALA A 430 -1.43 -10.97 -10.24
N VAL A 431 -2.49 -11.79 -10.32
CA VAL A 431 -2.98 -12.57 -9.17
C VAL A 431 -1.95 -13.60 -8.74
N HIS A 432 -1.34 -14.32 -9.69
CA HIS A 432 -0.25 -15.26 -9.43
C HIS A 432 0.96 -14.55 -8.80
N PHE A 433 1.33 -13.38 -9.33
CA PHE A 433 2.39 -12.55 -8.75
C PHE A 433 2.07 -12.18 -7.29
N LEU A 434 0.87 -11.71 -6.99
CA LEU A 434 0.49 -11.27 -5.65
C LEU A 434 0.35 -12.43 -4.65
N ASP A 435 -0.10 -13.61 -5.08
CA ASP A 435 -0.08 -14.81 -4.22
C ASP A 435 1.35 -15.23 -3.87
N ASN A 436 2.28 -15.11 -4.82
CA ASN A 436 3.69 -15.37 -4.59
C ASN A 436 4.34 -14.36 -3.64
N VAL A 437 3.94 -13.08 -3.70
CA VAL A 437 4.41 -12.03 -2.78
C VAL A 437 4.19 -12.45 -1.32
N ILE A 438 3.04 -13.07 -0.99
CA ILE A 438 2.74 -13.53 0.38
C ILE A 438 3.80 -14.54 0.88
N GLU A 439 4.34 -15.38 0.00
CA GLU A 439 5.28 -16.42 0.43
C GLU A 439 6.69 -15.92 0.69
N VAL A 440 7.19 -15.02 -0.16
CA VAL A 440 8.57 -14.53 -0.07
C VAL A 440 8.69 -13.30 0.84
N ASN A 441 7.58 -12.71 1.24
CA ASN A 441 7.56 -11.58 2.15
C ASN A 441 8.16 -11.92 3.53
N LEU A 442 8.99 -11.02 4.04
CA LEU A 442 9.42 -11.03 5.44
C LEU A 442 8.55 -10.07 6.24
N TYR A 443 7.88 -10.63 7.24
CA TYR A 443 6.93 -9.89 8.05
C TYR A 443 7.60 -9.34 9.31
N PRO A 444 7.24 -8.12 9.74
CA PRO A 444 7.82 -7.52 10.94
C PRO A 444 7.41 -8.24 12.23
N LEU A 445 6.27 -8.95 12.22
CA LEU A 445 5.73 -9.69 13.36
C LEU A 445 5.26 -11.08 12.91
N GLU A 446 5.50 -12.11 13.73
CA GLU A 446 5.10 -13.49 13.40
C GLU A 446 3.57 -13.63 13.32
N LYS A 447 2.82 -12.97 14.23
CA LYS A 447 1.35 -12.92 14.16
C LYS A 447 0.83 -12.40 12.82
N ILE A 448 1.53 -11.43 12.22
CA ILE A 448 1.14 -10.88 10.91
C ILE A 448 1.40 -11.90 9.80
N LYS A 449 2.54 -12.59 9.86
CA LYS A 449 2.87 -13.66 8.91
C LYS A 449 1.83 -14.76 8.94
N ASP A 450 1.50 -15.25 10.14
CA ASP A 450 0.57 -16.36 10.33
C ASP A 450 -0.81 -16.01 9.77
N LEU A 451 -1.38 -14.87 10.18
CA LEU A 451 -2.72 -14.49 9.75
C LEU A 451 -2.77 -14.13 8.26
N THR A 452 -1.73 -13.46 7.74
CA THR A 452 -1.64 -13.18 6.30
C THR A 452 -1.58 -14.46 5.49
N LYS A 453 -0.78 -15.46 5.90
CA LYS A 453 -0.70 -16.75 5.19
C LYS A 453 -1.98 -17.57 5.35
N ALA A 454 -2.71 -17.40 6.45
CA ALA A 454 -3.95 -18.13 6.72
C ALA A 454 -5.15 -17.61 5.89
N ASN A 455 -5.23 -16.29 5.64
CA ASN A 455 -6.32 -15.69 4.85
C ASN A 455 -5.92 -15.36 3.40
N ARG A 456 -4.62 -15.17 3.15
CA ARG A 456 -4.04 -14.90 1.83
C ARG A 456 -4.69 -13.75 1.07
N LYS A 457 -5.07 -12.68 1.77
CA LYS A 457 -5.71 -11.51 1.17
C LYS A 457 -4.73 -10.77 0.25
N ILE A 458 -5.16 -10.55 -0.99
CA ILE A 458 -4.46 -9.72 -1.97
C ILE A 458 -5.41 -8.63 -2.48
N GLY A 459 -4.83 -7.57 -3.04
CA GLY A 459 -5.57 -6.44 -3.58
C GLY A 459 -5.06 -6.04 -4.96
N LEU A 460 -5.65 -6.60 -6.00
CA LEU A 460 -5.45 -6.16 -7.37
C LEU A 460 -6.38 -5.00 -7.70
N GLY A 461 -5.78 -3.85 -8.03
CA GLY A 461 -6.48 -2.65 -8.45
C GLY A 461 -6.12 -2.20 -9.85
N VAL A 462 -6.42 -0.94 -10.15
CA VAL A 462 -6.15 -0.32 -11.45
C VAL A 462 -5.50 1.06 -11.29
N MET A 463 -4.90 1.55 -12.37
CA MET A 463 -4.47 2.93 -12.60
C MET A 463 -4.67 3.29 -14.08
N GLY A 464 -4.52 4.57 -14.42
CA GLY A 464 -4.68 5.03 -15.81
C GLY A 464 -6.12 5.00 -16.30
N TRP A 465 -7.11 5.07 -15.41
CA TRP A 465 -8.53 5.11 -15.78
C TRP A 465 -8.87 6.35 -16.61
N ALA A 466 -8.40 7.53 -16.20
CA ALA A 466 -8.62 8.76 -16.97
C ALA A 466 -7.98 8.65 -18.36
N ASP A 467 -6.73 8.20 -18.46
CA ASP A 467 -6.04 8.01 -19.74
C ASP A 467 -6.77 7.06 -20.68
N MET A 468 -7.31 5.95 -20.15
CA MET A 468 -8.13 5.02 -20.93
C MET A 468 -9.36 5.72 -21.51
N LEU A 469 -10.08 6.49 -20.69
CA LEU A 469 -11.27 7.23 -21.11
C LEU A 469 -10.96 8.29 -22.17
N LEU A 470 -9.84 9.02 -22.01
CA LEU A 470 -9.38 10.02 -22.99
C LEU A 470 -9.13 9.36 -24.35
N ARG A 471 -8.42 8.22 -24.40
CA ARG A 471 -8.15 7.49 -25.65
C ARG A 471 -9.42 6.92 -26.27
N LEU A 472 -10.39 6.49 -25.46
CA LEU A 472 -11.70 6.04 -25.93
C LEU A 472 -12.66 7.18 -26.31
N ASN A 473 -12.25 8.44 -26.13
CA ASN A 473 -13.06 9.63 -26.37
C ASN A 473 -14.36 9.65 -25.51
N ILE A 474 -14.24 9.27 -24.24
CA ILE A 474 -15.34 9.17 -23.27
C ILE A 474 -15.10 10.18 -22.14
N PRO A 475 -16.03 11.12 -21.87
CA PRO A 475 -15.94 12.00 -20.70
C PRO A 475 -16.03 11.21 -19.40
N TYR A 476 -15.20 11.56 -18.42
CA TYR A 476 -15.20 10.92 -17.10
C TYR A 476 -16.57 11.04 -16.41
N ASN A 477 -17.17 12.22 -16.46
CA ASN A 477 -18.49 12.54 -15.91
C ASN A 477 -19.64 12.14 -16.85
N SER A 478 -19.65 10.89 -17.33
CA SER A 478 -20.72 10.39 -18.20
C SER A 478 -21.22 9.00 -17.80
N ALA A 479 -22.49 8.72 -18.11
CA ALA A 479 -23.07 7.38 -17.94
C ALA A 479 -22.27 6.30 -18.69
N ARG A 480 -21.70 6.65 -19.86
CA ARG A 480 -20.85 5.73 -20.62
C ARG A 480 -19.56 5.36 -19.88
N ALA A 481 -18.93 6.32 -19.17
CA ALA A 481 -17.77 6.03 -18.34
C ALA A 481 -18.14 5.16 -17.13
N ILE A 482 -19.24 5.46 -16.44
CA ILE A 482 -19.76 4.65 -15.32
C ILE A 482 -20.02 3.20 -15.76
N ASN A 483 -20.74 3.00 -16.88
CA ASN A 483 -21.04 1.67 -17.40
C ASN A 483 -19.76 0.92 -17.81
N LEU A 484 -18.77 1.62 -18.36
CA LEU A 484 -17.48 1.02 -18.69
C LEU A 484 -16.68 0.65 -17.43
N ALA A 485 -16.71 1.49 -16.39
CA ALA A 485 -16.08 1.18 -15.10
C ALA A 485 -16.65 -0.09 -14.49
N GLU A 486 -17.99 -0.21 -14.45
CA GLU A 486 -18.66 -1.44 -14.02
C GLU A 486 -18.21 -2.65 -14.84
N LYS A 487 -18.21 -2.53 -16.18
CA LYS A 487 -17.83 -3.64 -17.06
C LYS A 487 -16.37 -4.06 -16.89
N ILE A 488 -15.45 -3.11 -16.76
CA ILE A 488 -14.02 -3.38 -16.56
C ILE A 488 -13.79 -4.04 -15.20
N MET A 489 -14.37 -3.49 -14.13
CA MET A 489 -14.12 -4.01 -12.80
C MET A 489 -14.81 -5.36 -12.57
N ALA A 490 -16.00 -5.57 -13.12
CA ALA A 490 -16.67 -6.88 -13.13
C ALA A 490 -15.80 -7.95 -13.83
N PHE A 491 -15.22 -7.60 -14.98
CA PHE A 491 -14.32 -8.49 -15.71
C PHE A 491 -13.04 -8.80 -14.91
N ILE A 492 -12.42 -7.78 -14.31
CA ILE A 492 -11.23 -7.96 -13.46
C ILE A 492 -11.56 -8.85 -12.26
N GLN A 493 -12.69 -8.64 -11.59
CA GLN A 493 -13.10 -9.44 -10.43
C GLN A 493 -13.35 -10.90 -10.81
N GLN A 494 -14.02 -11.16 -11.93
CA GLN A 494 -14.26 -12.52 -12.39
C GLN A 494 -12.94 -13.23 -12.71
N GLU A 495 -12.10 -12.62 -13.55
CA GLU A 495 -10.83 -13.21 -13.96
C GLU A 495 -9.84 -13.34 -12.79
N SER A 496 -9.93 -12.48 -11.77
CA SER A 496 -9.11 -12.60 -10.57
C SER A 496 -9.55 -13.75 -9.66
N LYS A 497 -10.87 -14.00 -9.55
CA LYS A 497 -11.40 -15.16 -8.84
C LYS A 497 -11.09 -16.45 -9.58
N ASP A 498 -11.18 -16.46 -10.91
CA ASP A 498 -10.82 -17.61 -11.75
C ASP A 498 -9.33 -17.95 -11.61
N ALA A 499 -8.45 -16.94 -11.64
CA ALA A 499 -7.02 -17.13 -11.39
C ALA A 499 -6.74 -17.68 -9.98
N SER A 500 -7.43 -17.15 -8.95
CA SER A 500 -7.30 -17.64 -7.58
C SER A 500 -7.84 -19.06 -7.42
N ALA A 501 -8.88 -19.44 -8.16
CA ALA A 501 -9.41 -20.80 -8.17
C ALA A 501 -8.43 -21.78 -8.82
N LYS A 502 -7.83 -21.40 -9.95
CA LYS A 502 -6.77 -22.21 -10.59
C LYS A 502 -5.57 -22.41 -9.66
N LEU A 503 -5.12 -21.37 -8.97
CA LEU A 503 -4.06 -21.51 -7.96
C LEU A 503 -4.47 -22.43 -6.81
N ALA A 504 -5.77 -22.50 -6.46
CA ALA A 504 -6.26 -23.40 -5.43
C ALA A 504 -6.25 -24.87 -5.87
N GLU A 505 -6.37 -25.15 -7.17
CA GLU A 505 -6.21 -26.51 -7.70
C GLU A 505 -4.75 -26.98 -7.56
N GLU A 506 -3.80 -26.06 -7.75
CA GLU A 506 -2.36 -26.36 -7.71
C GLU A 506 -1.76 -26.30 -6.30
N ARG A 507 -2.30 -25.45 -5.41
CA ARG A 507 -1.68 -25.09 -4.11
C ARG A 507 -2.61 -25.24 -2.91
N ASP A 508 -3.82 -25.75 -3.14
CA ASP A 508 -4.96 -25.75 -2.22
C ASP A 508 -5.52 -24.34 -1.89
N VAL A 509 -6.72 -24.31 -1.33
CA VAL A 509 -7.40 -23.09 -0.87
C VAL A 509 -6.63 -22.39 0.25
N PHE A 510 -6.99 -21.14 0.58
CA PHE A 510 -6.41 -20.50 1.76
C PHE A 510 -6.74 -21.28 3.05
N PRO A 511 -5.84 -21.36 4.05
CA PRO A 511 -6.04 -22.20 5.25
C PRO A 511 -7.35 -21.96 6.00
N ASN A 512 -7.79 -20.70 6.13
CA ASN A 512 -9.05 -20.37 6.81
C ASN A 512 -10.31 -20.51 5.91
N PHE A 513 -10.20 -21.16 4.76
CA PHE A 513 -11.32 -21.33 3.82
C PHE A 513 -12.52 -21.99 4.48
N LYS A 514 -12.30 -22.99 5.35
CA LYS A 514 -13.36 -23.73 6.06
C LYS A 514 -14.29 -22.82 6.89
N ASP A 515 -13.77 -21.70 7.37
CA ASP A 515 -14.46 -20.73 8.21
C ASP A 515 -14.92 -19.48 7.43
N SER A 516 -14.74 -19.51 6.11
CA SER A 516 -15.08 -18.42 5.20
C SER A 516 -16.50 -18.54 4.64
N ILE A 517 -16.99 -17.44 4.06
CA ILE A 517 -18.26 -17.37 3.32
C ILE A 517 -18.26 -18.21 2.03
N TYR A 518 -17.10 -18.71 1.60
CA TYR A 518 -16.93 -19.51 0.39
C TYR A 518 -17.07 -21.01 0.63
N ASN A 519 -17.02 -21.48 1.89
CA ASN A 519 -17.20 -22.90 2.23
C ASN A 519 -18.67 -23.33 2.13
N GLN A 520 -19.23 -23.29 0.93
CA GLN A 520 -20.60 -23.67 0.60
C GLN A 520 -20.60 -24.46 -0.70
N LYS A 521 -21.46 -25.49 -0.81
CA LYS A 521 -21.57 -26.32 -2.02
C LYS A 521 -21.91 -25.45 -3.23
N GLY A 522 -21.15 -25.62 -4.32
CA GLY A 522 -21.33 -24.88 -5.58
C GLY A 522 -20.61 -23.53 -5.65
N LYS A 523 -19.91 -23.08 -4.60
CA LYS A 523 -19.03 -21.90 -4.67
C LYS A 523 -17.62 -22.28 -5.12
N LEU A 524 -16.94 -21.31 -5.74
CA LEU A 524 -15.53 -21.44 -6.14
C LEU A 524 -14.64 -21.72 -4.92
N ARG A 525 -13.74 -22.69 -5.07
CA ARG A 525 -12.62 -22.91 -4.16
C ARG A 525 -11.54 -21.89 -4.50
N LEU A 526 -11.12 -21.07 -3.55
CA LEU A 526 -10.25 -19.93 -3.80
C LEU A 526 -8.94 -20.04 -3.02
N ARG A 527 -7.84 -19.64 -3.65
CA ARG A 527 -6.52 -19.52 -3.01
C ARG A 527 -6.42 -18.30 -2.11
N ASN A 528 -7.21 -17.26 -2.38
CA ASN A 528 -7.13 -15.96 -1.71
C ASN A 528 -8.51 -15.56 -1.16
N ALA A 529 -8.61 -15.12 0.10
CA ALA A 529 -9.89 -14.71 0.68
C ALA A 529 -10.48 -13.45 0.01
N THR A 530 -9.61 -12.55 -0.47
CA THR A 530 -9.95 -11.41 -1.32
C THR A 530 -8.93 -11.29 -2.45
N THR A 531 -9.37 -10.75 -3.59
CA THR A 531 -8.53 -10.61 -4.79
C THR A 531 -8.42 -9.17 -5.28
N THR A 532 -9.41 -8.32 -5.01
CA THR A 532 -9.53 -6.98 -5.62
C THR A 532 -9.62 -5.86 -4.60
N THR A 533 -9.00 -4.72 -4.92
CA THR A 533 -9.10 -3.47 -4.15
C THR A 533 -8.71 -2.29 -5.03
N ILE A 534 -9.21 -1.09 -4.78
CA ILE A 534 -8.77 0.11 -5.52
C ILE A 534 -7.94 0.98 -4.59
N ALA A 535 -6.63 0.82 -4.67
CA ALA A 535 -5.65 1.60 -3.91
C ALA A 535 -5.27 2.91 -4.62
N PRO A 536 -4.77 3.92 -3.88
CA PRO A 536 -4.11 5.05 -4.51
C PRO A 536 -2.79 4.58 -5.13
N THR A 537 -2.48 5.05 -6.34
CA THR A 537 -1.28 4.62 -7.07
C THR A 537 -0.25 5.74 -7.19
N GLY A 538 -0.18 6.63 -6.19
CA GLY A 538 0.49 7.93 -6.30
C GLY A 538 1.92 7.88 -6.85
N THR A 539 2.78 6.94 -6.41
CA THR A 539 4.14 6.82 -6.95
C THR A 539 4.24 5.90 -8.16
N ILE A 540 3.51 4.78 -8.18
CA ILE A 540 3.61 3.79 -9.27
C ILE A 540 2.98 4.29 -10.58
N SER A 541 1.96 5.16 -10.52
CA SER A 541 1.40 5.80 -11.72
C SER A 541 2.36 6.83 -12.32
N ILE A 542 3.22 7.47 -11.51
CA ILE A 542 4.30 8.34 -12.01
C ILE A 542 5.36 7.51 -12.74
N ILE A 543 5.76 6.35 -12.18
CA ILE A 543 6.71 5.43 -12.83
C ILE A 543 6.19 5.01 -14.21
N VAL A 544 4.90 4.71 -14.29
CA VAL A 544 4.24 4.23 -15.51
C VAL A 544 3.85 5.38 -16.46
N GLY A 545 3.76 6.61 -15.96
CA GLY A 545 3.36 7.79 -16.72
C GLY A 545 1.87 7.83 -17.07
N CYS A 546 0.99 7.51 -16.12
CA CYS A 546 -0.47 7.56 -16.29
C CYS A 546 -1.18 8.21 -15.09
N SER A 547 -2.49 8.43 -15.19
CA SER A 547 -3.34 8.93 -14.11
C SER A 547 -3.32 7.99 -12.92
N SER A 548 -3.41 8.56 -11.72
CA SER A 548 -3.44 7.78 -10.48
C SER A 548 -4.78 7.04 -10.37
N SER A 549 -4.73 5.75 -10.09
CA SER A 549 -5.88 4.92 -9.73
C SER A 549 -7.08 5.13 -10.66
N ILE A 550 -8.26 5.27 -10.07
CA ILE A 550 -9.50 5.71 -10.72
C ILE A 550 -9.72 7.22 -10.58
N GLU A 551 -8.67 8.02 -10.35
CA GLU A 551 -8.82 9.47 -10.25
C GLU A 551 -8.97 10.12 -11.63
N PRO A 552 -9.78 11.20 -11.75
CA PRO A 552 -9.75 12.04 -12.94
C PRO A 552 -8.41 12.77 -13.03
N LEU A 553 -8.16 13.45 -14.17
CA LEU A 553 -7.01 14.33 -14.28
C LEU A 553 -7.09 15.43 -13.21
N PHE A 554 -5.98 15.68 -12.50
CA PHE A 554 -5.90 16.86 -11.63
C PHE A 554 -5.86 18.14 -12.46
N ALA A 555 -5.03 18.15 -13.50
CA ALA A 555 -4.90 19.22 -14.47
C ALA A 555 -4.54 18.63 -15.85
N VAL A 556 -4.92 19.33 -16.92
CA VAL A 556 -4.52 18.99 -18.30
C VAL A 556 -3.10 19.47 -18.60
N SER A 557 -2.72 20.61 -18.03
CA SER A 557 -1.36 21.18 -18.07
C SER A 557 -1.09 21.86 -16.74
N PHE A 558 0.13 21.74 -16.20
CA PHE A 558 0.54 22.44 -14.98
C PHE A 558 2.02 22.80 -15.00
N ILE A 559 2.40 23.80 -14.20
CA ILE A 559 3.79 24.25 -14.10
C ILE A 559 4.45 23.55 -12.92
N ARG A 560 5.57 22.87 -13.18
CA ARG A 560 6.40 22.29 -12.14
C ARG A 560 7.55 23.25 -11.82
N ARG A 561 7.54 23.80 -10.61
CA ARG A 561 8.66 24.60 -10.08
C ARG A 561 9.76 23.68 -9.56
N HIS A 562 11.01 24.16 -9.61
CA HIS A 562 12.22 23.45 -9.14
C HIS A 562 12.58 22.18 -9.93
N VAL A 563 12.49 22.21 -11.26
CA VAL A 563 13.02 21.13 -12.11
C VAL A 563 14.45 21.48 -12.54
N LEU A 564 15.40 21.45 -11.60
CA LEU A 564 16.83 21.80 -11.78
C LEU A 564 17.05 23.26 -12.24
N ASP A 565 17.98 23.98 -11.62
CA ASP A 565 18.39 25.37 -11.96
C ASP A 565 17.29 26.45 -11.93
N GLY A 566 16.22 26.28 -11.14
CA GLY A 566 15.21 27.32 -10.94
C GLY A 566 14.33 27.63 -12.16
N LYS A 567 14.40 26.83 -13.24
CA LYS A 567 13.56 27.02 -14.44
C LYS A 567 12.15 26.43 -14.23
N GLU A 568 11.14 27.19 -14.63
CA GLU A 568 9.75 26.72 -14.71
C GLU A 568 9.59 25.83 -15.95
N MET A 569 9.05 24.62 -15.79
CA MET A 569 8.75 23.72 -16.90
C MET A 569 7.25 23.44 -16.95
N VAL A 570 6.64 23.63 -18.12
CA VAL A 570 5.22 23.34 -18.35
C VAL A 570 5.09 21.86 -18.69
N GLU A 571 4.37 21.11 -17.86
CA GLU A 571 4.08 19.69 -18.04
C GLU A 571 2.66 19.54 -18.57
N VAL A 572 2.52 19.01 -19.78
CA VAL A 572 1.24 18.79 -20.47
C VAL A 572 0.87 17.30 -20.44
N ASN A 573 -0.42 17.00 -20.35
CA ASN A 573 -0.89 15.63 -20.52
C ASN A 573 -0.50 15.11 -21.93
N PRO A 574 0.23 13.99 -22.05
CA PRO A 574 0.71 13.51 -23.34
C PRO A 574 -0.40 13.15 -24.35
N ILE A 575 -1.55 12.68 -23.85
CA ILE A 575 -2.70 12.35 -24.71
C ILE A 575 -3.33 13.63 -25.26
N PHE A 576 -3.41 14.69 -24.45
CA PHE A 576 -3.88 15.99 -24.92
C PHE A 576 -2.96 16.55 -26.00
N GLU A 577 -1.64 16.51 -25.78
CA GLU A 577 -0.66 16.97 -26.77
C GLU A 577 -0.74 16.18 -28.09
N GLU A 578 -0.83 14.85 -28.02
CA GLU A 578 -1.01 13.97 -29.18
C GLU A 578 -2.25 14.38 -29.99
N VAL A 579 -3.40 14.51 -29.32
CA VAL A 579 -4.68 14.85 -29.93
C VAL A 579 -4.68 16.27 -30.50
N ALA A 580 -4.16 17.25 -29.77
CA ALA A 580 -4.11 18.63 -30.20
C ALA A 580 -3.23 18.82 -31.44
N LYS A 581 -2.10 18.10 -31.52
CA LYS A 581 -1.23 18.09 -32.71
C LYS A 581 -1.92 17.40 -33.89
N GLU A 582 -2.53 16.23 -33.68
CA GLU A 582 -3.25 15.51 -34.74
C GLU A 582 -4.40 16.34 -35.33
N LYS A 583 -5.07 17.14 -34.49
CA LYS A 583 -6.24 17.93 -34.87
C LYS A 583 -5.94 19.39 -35.21
N GLY A 584 -4.67 19.79 -35.18
CA GLY A 584 -4.22 21.10 -35.68
C GLY A 584 -4.56 22.30 -34.79
N PHE A 585 -4.90 22.10 -33.51
CA PHE A 585 -5.14 23.21 -32.56
C PHE A 585 -4.00 23.40 -31.54
N TRP A 586 -2.91 22.63 -31.65
CA TRP A 586 -1.76 22.76 -30.78
C TRP A 586 -0.99 24.07 -30.99
N SER A 587 -0.69 24.80 -29.91
CA SER A 587 0.30 25.88 -29.91
C SER A 587 0.97 26.00 -28.55
N LYS A 588 2.18 26.56 -28.49
CA LYS A 588 2.88 26.80 -27.21
C LYS A 588 2.08 27.73 -26.30
N LYS A 589 1.49 28.80 -26.88
CA LYS A 589 0.62 29.74 -26.18
C LYS A 589 -0.61 29.04 -25.57
N LEU A 590 -1.26 28.16 -26.31
CA LEU A 590 -2.40 27.38 -25.80
C LEU A 590 -2.02 26.59 -24.54
N VAL A 591 -0.86 25.93 -24.56
CA VAL A 591 -0.40 25.09 -23.42
C VAL A 591 -0.06 25.95 -22.20
N GLU A 592 0.54 27.12 -22.42
CA GLU A 592 0.79 28.12 -21.39
C GLU A 592 -0.53 28.62 -20.77
N ASP A 593 -1.54 28.96 -21.60
CA ASP A 593 -2.86 29.40 -21.15
C ASP A 593 -3.58 28.31 -20.33
N ILE A 594 -3.53 27.05 -20.78
CA ILE A 594 -4.06 25.90 -20.02
C ILE A 594 -3.29 25.71 -18.72
N SER A 595 -1.97 25.93 -18.68
CA SER A 595 -1.17 25.71 -17.47
C SER A 595 -1.50 26.68 -16.33
N VAL A 596 -1.99 27.87 -16.65
CA VAL A 596 -2.49 28.87 -15.69
C VAL A 596 -3.89 28.49 -15.20
N LYS A 597 -4.76 28.03 -16.11
CA LYS A 597 -6.14 27.65 -15.78
C LYS A 597 -6.28 26.25 -15.18
N GLY A 598 -5.29 25.37 -15.38
CA GLY A 598 -5.29 23.95 -15.01
C GLY A 598 -6.15 23.05 -15.91
N GLY A 599 -7.24 23.56 -16.48
CA GLY A 599 -8.17 22.84 -17.34
C GLY A 599 -8.45 23.52 -18.67
N VAL A 600 -9.25 22.87 -19.52
CA VAL A 600 -9.55 23.34 -20.89
C VAL A 600 -10.96 23.93 -21.05
N GLN A 601 -11.82 23.88 -20.02
CA GLN A 601 -13.24 24.24 -20.16
C GLN A 601 -13.45 25.68 -20.65
N GLU A 602 -12.62 26.61 -20.17
CA GLU A 602 -12.68 28.04 -20.50
C GLU A 602 -11.72 28.48 -21.63
N VAL A 603 -11.18 27.52 -22.39
CA VAL A 603 -10.20 27.79 -23.46
C VAL A 603 -10.88 27.58 -24.82
N LYS A 604 -11.27 28.68 -25.47
CA LYS A 604 -12.10 28.67 -26.69
C LYS A 604 -11.38 28.04 -27.89
N GLU A 605 -10.06 28.12 -27.90
CA GLU A 605 -9.14 27.52 -28.87
C GLU A 605 -9.22 26.00 -28.87
N VAL A 606 -9.66 25.38 -27.75
CA VAL A 606 -9.91 23.94 -27.68
C VAL A 606 -11.35 23.65 -28.17
N PRO A 607 -11.52 22.85 -29.24
CA PRO A 607 -12.86 22.53 -29.73
C PRO A 607 -13.75 21.87 -28.67
N ALA A 608 -15.06 22.11 -28.74
CA ALA A 608 -16.03 21.68 -27.72
C ALA A 608 -15.99 20.16 -27.46
N ASP A 609 -15.78 19.35 -28.50
CA ASP A 609 -15.69 17.89 -28.39
C ASP A 609 -14.53 17.43 -27.51
N PHE A 610 -13.41 18.16 -27.51
CA PHE A 610 -12.24 17.87 -26.67
C PHE A 610 -12.40 18.47 -25.28
N ARG A 611 -12.96 19.68 -25.14
CA ARG A 611 -13.29 20.25 -23.82
C ARG A 611 -14.19 19.31 -23.01
N ARG A 612 -15.18 18.71 -23.67
CA ARG A 612 -16.08 17.71 -23.06
C ARG A 612 -15.34 16.48 -22.49
N VAL A 613 -14.20 16.09 -23.05
CA VAL A 613 -13.48 14.85 -22.69
C VAL A 613 -12.34 15.11 -21.72
N PHE A 614 -11.59 16.19 -21.91
CA PHE A 614 -10.47 16.59 -21.06
C PHE A 614 -10.95 17.36 -19.81
N VAL A 615 -11.83 16.72 -19.03
CA VAL A 615 -12.31 17.23 -17.75
C VAL A 615 -11.31 16.93 -16.63
N THR A 616 -11.14 17.89 -15.73
CA THR A 616 -10.33 17.77 -14.52
C THR A 616 -11.18 17.44 -13.30
N ALA A 617 -10.54 17.12 -12.17
CA ALA A 617 -11.20 16.83 -10.90
C ALA A 617 -12.15 17.96 -10.46
N LEU A 618 -11.81 19.23 -10.73
CA LEU A 618 -12.63 20.38 -10.36
C LEU A 618 -13.77 20.66 -11.35
N ASP A 619 -13.71 20.09 -12.56
CA ASP A 619 -14.78 20.19 -13.57
C ASP A 619 -15.90 19.16 -13.31
N ILE A 620 -15.65 18.16 -12.46
CA ILE A 620 -16.54 17.03 -12.24
C ILE A 620 -17.40 17.29 -11.00
N SER A 621 -18.72 17.20 -11.14
CA SER A 621 -19.63 17.33 -10.00
C SER A 621 -19.38 16.23 -8.95
N PRO A 622 -19.59 16.51 -7.65
CA PRO A 622 -19.47 15.51 -6.58
C PRO A 622 -20.30 14.24 -6.83
N GLU A 623 -21.49 14.37 -7.41
CA GLU A 623 -22.37 13.25 -7.77
C GLU A 623 -21.66 12.24 -8.69
N TYR A 624 -20.97 12.71 -9.74
CA TYR A 624 -20.21 11.86 -10.66
C TYR A 624 -18.96 11.26 -10.02
N HIS A 625 -18.31 11.94 -9.07
CA HIS A 625 -17.23 11.33 -8.28
C HIS A 625 -17.74 10.09 -7.53
N ILE A 626 -18.89 10.21 -6.85
CA ILE A 626 -19.48 9.12 -6.06
C ILE A 626 -19.99 8.01 -6.96
N LYS A 627 -20.70 8.33 -8.05
CA LYS A 627 -21.17 7.31 -9.01
C LYS A 627 -20.01 6.50 -9.58
N MET A 628 -18.89 7.16 -9.91
CA MET A 628 -17.70 6.44 -10.38
C MET A 628 -17.11 5.55 -9.28
N GLN A 629 -16.98 6.05 -8.04
CA GLN A 629 -16.51 5.25 -6.92
C GLN A 629 -17.39 4.00 -6.70
N ALA A 630 -18.71 4.19 -6.69
CA ALA A 630 -19.69 3.12 -6.51
C ALA A 630 -19.62 2.08 -7.64
N ALA A 631 -19.43 2.51 -8.90
CA ALA A 631 -19.30 1.62 -10.05
C ALA A 631 -18.13 0.64 -9.90
N PHE A 632 -16.99 1.11 -9.40
CA PHE A 632 -15.86 0.23 -9.07
C PHE A 632 -16.15 -0.59 -7.80
N GLN A 633 -16.67 0.02 -6.73
CA GLN A 633 -16.90 -0.64 -5.45
C GLN A 633 -17.80 -1.87 -5.56
N LYS A 634 -18.78 -1.86 -6.47
CA LYS A 634 -19.70 -2.96 -6.74
C LYS A 634 -18.99 -4.29 -7.07
N TYR A 635 -17.82 -4.21 -7.69
CA TYR A 635 -17.05 -5.38 -8.15
C TYR A 635 -15.67 -5.47 -7.47
N VAL A 636 -15.57 -4.95 -6.23
CA VAL A 636 -14.34 -4.98 -5.43
C VAL A 636 -14.61 -5.72 -4.12
N ASP A 637 -13.78 -6.72 -3.81
CA ASP A 637 -13.88 -7.51 -2.58
C ASP A 637 -13.63 -6.62 -1.34
N ASN A 638 -12.58 -5.79 -1.38
CA ASN A 638 -12.21 -4.85 -0.31
C ASN A 638 -12.90 -3.49 -0.53
N ALA A 639 -12.21 -2.35 -0.43
CA ALA A 639 -12.78 -1.01 -0.60
C ALA A 639 -12.09 -0.20 -1.72
N VAL A 640 -12.54 1.05 -1.89
CA VAL A 640 -12.05 1.97 -2.91
C VAL A 640 -11.52 3.25 -2.25
N SER A 641 -10.23 3.52 -2.44
CA SER A 641 -9.61 4.79 -2.09
C SER A 641 -9.70 5.73 -3.28
N LYS A 642 -10.67 6.64 -3.21
CA LYS A 642 -10.89 7.70 -4.18
C LYS A 642 -11.25 8.97 -3.44
N THR A 643 -10.61 10.09 -3.80
CA THR A 643 -10.95 11.39 -3.24
C THR A 643 -12.11 12.03 -4.02
N ILE A 644 -13.15 12.43 -3.29
CA ILE A 644 -14.17 13.33 -3.82
C ILE A 644 -13.63 14.75 -3.72
N ASN A 645 -13.23 15.33 -4.85
CA ASN A 645 -12.73 16.70 -4.90
C ASN A 645 -13.90 17.65 -5.06
N PHE A 646 -14.01 18.61 -4.16
CA PHE A 646 -15.01 19.66 -4.18
C PHE A 646 -14.38 21.00 -4.58
N PRO A 647 -15.06 21.82 -5.40
CA PRO A 647 -14.63 23.20 -5.62
C PRO A 647 -14.72 24.00 -4.31
N PHE A 648 -13.99 25.12 -4.23
CA PHE A 648 -14.01 26.01 -3.07
C PHE A 648 -15.43 26.45 -2.68
N SER A 649 -16.29 26.67 -3.68
CA SER A 649 -17.68 27.11 -3.53
C SER A 649 -18.64 26.04 -3.03
N ALA A 650 -18.20 24.78 -2.89
CA ALA A 650 -19.06 23.72 -2.38
C ALA A 650 -19.58 24.06 -0.97
N SER A 651 -20.84 23.75 -0.72
CA SER A 651 -21.51 23.96 0.56
C SER A 651 -21.41 22.73 1.47
N LYS A 652 -21.72 22.92 2.76
CA LYS A 652 -21.90 21.81 3.72
C LYS A 652 -22.99 20.84 3.27
N GLU A 653 -24.04 21.35 2.63
CA GLU A 653 -25.12 20.53 2.11
C GLU A 653 -24.66 19.63 0.96
N ASP A 654 -23.70 20.07 0.13
CA ASP A 654 -23.11 19.23 -0.92
C ASP A 654 -22.31 18.06 -0.31
N VAL A 655 -21.58 18.31 0.78
CA VAL A 655 -20.88 17.27 1.54
C VAL A 655 -21.89 16.28 2.16
N LYS A 656 -22.97 16.79 2.77
CA LYS A 656 -24.04 15.98 3.35
C LYS A 656 -24.67 15.05 2.30
N LYS A 657 -25.05 15.61 1.15
CA LYS A 657 -25.60 14.85 0.02
C LYS A 657 -24.62 13.80 -0.47
N ALA A 658 -23.32 14.12 -0.52
CA ALA A 658 -22.30 13.17 -0.94
C ALA A 658 -22.20 11.94 -0.03
N TYR A 659 -22.19 12.14 1.30
CA TYR A 659 -22.17 11.02 2.25
C TYR A 659 -23.44 10.17 2.20
N LEU A 660 -24.61 10.80 2.14
CA LEU A 660 -25.89 10.09 2.00
C LEU A 660 -25.96 9.28 0.70
N MET A 661 -25.48 9.86 -0.39
CA MET A 661 -25.44 9.20 -1.70
C MET A 661 -24.46 8.02 -1.72
N ALA A 662 -23.27 8.19 -1.15
CA ALA A 662 -22.27 7.13 -1.07
C ALA A 662 -22.78 5.93 -0.27
N TYR A 663 -23.43 6.20 0.88
CA TYR A 663 -24.10 5.15 1.66
C TYR A 663 -25.16 4.42 0.83
N LYS A 664 -26.06 5.18 0.17
CA LYS A 664 -27.14 4.63 -0.66
C LYS A 664 -26.62 3.78 -1.83
N LEU A 665 -25.50 4.17 -2.42
CA LEU A 665 -24.89 3.47 -3.55
C LEU A 665 -23.98 2.30 -3.14
N GLY A 666 -23.86 2.01 -1.84
CA GLY A 666 -23.10 0.86 -1.35
C GLY A 666 -21.59 1.07 -1.33
N CYS A 667 -21.12 2.32 -1.28
CA CYS A 667 -19.71 2.59 -0.97
C CYS A 667 -19.35 2.02 0.41
N LYS A 668 -18.10 1.60 0.61
CA LYS A 668 -17.62 1.11 1.92
C LYS A 668 -16.98 2.21 2.78
N GLY A 669 -16.57 3.30 2.15
CA GLY A 669 -16.06 4.49 2.83
C GLY A 669 -15.92 5.65 1.85
N VAL A 670 -15.71 6.85 2.39
CA VAL A 670 -15.57 8.08 1.61
C VAL A 670 -14.55 8.99 2.27
N THR A 671 -13.69 9.56 1.43
CA THR A 671 -12.86 10.70 1.77
C THR A 671 -13.15 11.82 0.79
N LEU A 672 -13.23 13.04 1.31
CA LEU A 672 -13.45 14.22 0.51
C LEU A 672 -12.39 15.26 0.77
N TYR A 673 -12.21 16.12 -0.21
CA TYR A 673 -11.31 17.25 -0.11
C TYR A 673 -11.95 18.44 -0.80
N ARG A 674 -12.19 19.52 -0.05
CA ARG A 674 -12.64 20.79 -0.60
C ARG A 674 -11.43 21.67 -0.89
N ASN A 675 -11.35 22.21 -2.10
CA ASN A 675 -10.25 23.08 -2.47
C ASN A 675 -10.12 24.26 -1.48
N ASP A 676 -8.90 24.55 -1.04
CA ASP A 676 -8.59 25.61 -0.05
C ASP A 676 -9.10 25.35 1.39
N SER A 677 -9.44 24.11 1.74
CA SER A 677 -9.79 23.72 3.13
C SER A 677 -8.60 23.57 4.08
N ARG A 678 -7.36 23.51 3.56
CA ARG A 678 -6.13 23.40 4.35
C ARG A 678 -5.13 24.48 3.95
N LYS A 679 -4.35 24.99 4.92
CA LYS A 679 -3.32 26.00 4.67
C LYS A 679 -2.17 25.50 3.78
N GLN A 680 -1.86 24.20 3.81
CA GLN A 680 -0.87 23.56 2.93
C GLN A 680 -1.54 22.53 2.02
N GLN A 681 -1.40 22.71 0.70
CA GLN A 681 -1.90 21.79 -0.32
C GLN A 681 -0.75 21.07 -1.00
N VAL A 682 -0.92 19.78 -1.28
CA VAL A 682 0.10 18.95 -1.94
C VAL A 682 0.19 19.22 -3.45
N LEU A 683 -0.92 19.63 -4.08
CA LEU A 683 -1.01 19.95 -5.50
C LEU A 683 -1.52 21.38 -5.66
N ASN A 684 -0.77 22.24 -6.36
CA ASN A 684 -1.13 23.65 -6.58
C ASN A 684 -1.14 23.98 -8.08
N ILE A 685 -2.13 24.76 -8.52
CA ILE A 685 -2.17 25.42 -9.83
C ILE A 685 -1.65 26.86 -9.64
N LYS A 686 -0.79 27.37 -10.53
CA LYS A 686 -0.22 28.73 -10.40
C LYS A 686 -1.32 29.77 -10.66
N GLY A 687 -1.54 30.72 -9.74
CA GLY A 687 -2.42 31.88 -9.96
C GLY A 687 -3.37 32.24 -8.81
N LYS A 688 -3.55 31.36 -7.81
CA LYS A 688 -4.22 31.71 -6.54
C LYS A 688 -3.18 31.93 -5.45
N GLU A 689 -2.76 33.17 -5.26
CA GLU A 689 -2.19 33.58 -3.96
C GLU A 689 -3.25 33.39 -2.87
N GLN A 690 -2.81 32.90 -1.71
CA GLN A 690 -3.67 32.73 -0.54
C GLN A 690 -4.23 34.10 -0.13
N LYS A 691 -5.48 34.39 -0.51
CA LYS A 691 -6.29 35.36 0.24
C LYS A 691 -6.68 34.66 1.54
N GLY A 692 -5.91 34.89 2.60
CA GLY A 692 -6.29 34.50 3.94
C GLY A 692 -7.72 34.93 4.22
N LEU A 693 -8.50 34.05 4.85
CA LEU A 693 -9.83 34.40 5.36
C LEU A 693 -9.70 35.64 6.25
N PRO A 694 -10.62 36.62 6.17
CA PRO A 694 -10.67 37.69 7.15
C PRO A 694 -10.87 37.06 8.52
N VAL A 695 -9.92 37.33 9.42
CA VAL A 695 -9.99 36.94 10.83
C VAL A 695 -11.32 37.47 11.38
N ARG A 696 -12.23 36.58 11.76
CA ARG A 696 -13.38 36.97 12.59
C ARG A 696 -12.81 37.46 13.92
N GLU A 697 -12.94 38.75 14.20
CA GLU A 697 -12.68 39.30 15.53
C GLU A 697 -13.48 38.49 16.55
N LYS A 698 -12.75 37.79 17.42
CA LYS A 698 -13.31 37.14 18.60
C LYS A 698 -13.81 38.25 19.52
N LYS A 699 -15.13 38.34 19.72
CA LYS A 699 -15.67 39.01 20.92
C LYS A 699 -15.23 38.18 22.12
N PHE A 700 -14.21 38.66 22.82
CA PHE A 700 -13.88 38.17 24.15
C PHE A 700 -15.06 38.45 25.07
N ILE A 701 -15.54 37.41 25.72
CA ILE A 701 -16.35 37.54 26.94
C ILE A 701 -15.32 37.81 28.03
N GLU A 702 -15.38 38.99 28.64
CA GLU A 702 -14.54 39.36 29.78
C GLU A 702 -14.82 38.42 30.96
N GLU A 703 -13.83 37.59 31.32
CA GLU A 703 -13.80 36.90 32.60
C GLU A 703 -13.42 37.90 33.70
N LYS A 704 -14.25 37.97 34.74
CA LYS A 704 -14.01 38.80 35.93
C LYS A 704 -12.73 38.34 36.65
N GLU A 705 -11.92 39.31 37.06
CA GLU A 705 -10.71 39.15 37.87
C GLU A 705 -10.96 38.32 39.14
N VAL A 706 -10.11 37.31 39.34
CA VAL A 706 -9.97 36.58 40.61
C VAL A 706 -8.91 37.29 41.45
N SER A 707 -9.15 37.41 42.77
CA SER A 707 -8.36 38.24 43.69
C SER A 707 -6.92 37.76 43.91
N PRO A 708 -6.01 38.64 44.38
CA PRO A 708 -4.55 38.40 44.42
C PRO A 708 -4.04 37.42 45.49
N GLU A 709 -4.91 36.75 46.24
CA GLU A 709 -4.55 36.05 47.48
C GLU A 709 -4.29 34.53 47.32
N LEU A 710 -4.23 34.01 46.08
CA LEU A 710 -3.99 32.59 45.79
C LEU A 710 -2.75 32.32 44.90
N ARG A 711 -1.76 33.22 44.87
CA ARG A 711 -0.45 32.91 44.28
C ARG A 711 0.42 32.18 45.30
N ASP A 712 0.56 30.87 45.11
CA ASP A 712 1.55 30.03 45.81
C ASP A 712 2.98 30.52 45.49
N PRO A 713 3.93 30.59 46.45
CA PRO A 713 5.26 31.12 46.21
C PRO A 713 6.12 30.09 45.48
N SER A 714 6.68 30.49 44.34
CA SER A 714 7.70 29.71 43.64
C SER A 714 8.94 29.54 44.51
N PRO A 715 9.53 28.33 44.63
CA PRO A 715 10.86 28.17 45.18
C PRO A 715 11.91 28.48 44.11
N ASP A 716 12.93 29.26 44.50
CA ASP A 716 14.14 29.50 43.73
C ASP A 716 14.89 28.19 43.46
N ILE A 717 15.09 27.83 42.20
CA ILE A 717 16.01 26.77 41.77
C ILE A 717 17.15 27.44 40.99
N PRO A 718 18.42 27.37 41.46
CA PRO A 718 19.55 27.97 40.76
C PRO A 718 19.95 27.17 39.52
N ASP A 719 20.42 27.89 38.50
CA ASP A 719 20.90 27.35 37.22
C ASP A 719 21.96 26.24 37.40
N LEU A 720 21.68 25.05 36.86
CA LEU A 720 22.65 23.97 36.74
C LEU A 720 23.38 24.04 35.39
N PRO A 721 24.71 23.90 35.35
CA PRO A 721 25.48 23.92 34.10
C PRO A 721 25.19 22.68 33.22
N PRO A 722 25.35 22.80 31.89
CA PRO A 722 24.96 21.78 30.93
C PRO A 722 25.76 20.48 31.10
N GLY A 723 25.06 19.37 31.39
CA GLY A 723 25.64 18.02 31.43
C GLY A 723 25.09 17.03 32.47
N SER A 724 24.17 17.43 33.35
CA SER A 724 23.65 16.57 34.42
C SER A 724 22.21 16.09 34.15
N CYS A 725 22.04 14.79 33.89
CA CYS A 725 20.74 14.12 33.80
C CYS A 725 20.28 13.66 35.21
N PRO A 726 19.12 14.13 35.75
CA PRO A 726 18.69 13.82 37.12
C PRO A 726 18.10 12.41 37.32
N THR A 727 18.01 11.57 36.29
CA THR A 727 17.32 10.28 36.37
C THR A 727 18.24 9.07 36.24
N CYS A 728 19.56 9.28 36.13
CA CYS A 728 20.55 8.21 36.09
C CYS A 728 21.21 8.00 37.46
N ASN A 729 20.43 7.61 38.46
CA ASN A 729 20.86 6.87 39.65
C ASN A 729 19.65 6.71 40.59
N ILE A 730 18.86 5.65 40.38
CA ILE A 730 18.14 4.83 41.37
C ILE A 730 17.73 3.53 40.67
#